data_AF-A0AAD6XUN2-F1
#
_entry.id   AF-A0AAD6XUN2-F1
#
_cell.length_a   1.000
_cell.length_b   1.000
_cell.length_c   1.000
_cell.angle_alpha   90.00
_cell.angle_beta   90.00
_cell.angle_gamma   90.00
#
_symmetry.space_group_name_H-M   'P 1'
#
loop_
_entity.id
_entity.type
_entity.pdbx_description
1 polymer ?
#
loop_
_entity_poly.entity_id
_entity_poly.type
_entity_poly.pdbx_seq_one_letter_code
_entity_poly.pdbx_strand_id
1 'polypeptide(L)'
;MPGGCPPVLDGPPSCGHLACIDGTAFLEPFTKGAPIVIRDPDIYDPDFAFLPSPPSSPSTGSAHLKRARRWSDNDSDGQTSESEAGQKRAKSSPNHNRRLLRWSIRPPPAFVDKTRCIRQLPSRLQCLLLRPPGFGKTTFLSTLAKYYDVHEVHNFGAHFGSLEVFTQDLDSTPRHNQHLCLGFNLLGVFVDPDLADVSTDLPYWICQVLGRFLGEYATELRLSIPLDFQGEHPELMFAKVFELSRAQGYTLFVSIDDYDAPVRERFLAQLKDPTNHDKFPSVRDVMRLLDIHLWRPLLAGADVIDKLFVTGILPVNYPALESVQLDSIPDLQLSCGFTEQESLEIAQWMLERPPNMAELQLQQLQRSCGGYIFPNTEPHRLVARPLLHPQLAIAQISSLDPQRPSADVPYPFDLLEIILELLPKHSDVPGAVTITSLIDVLAAGAVEVDETDAGLDSDATAVTWNILHHAGAFTYDHQMAGMLRVSNSAALSQLHVAVDTLFSSWYELEDRFLTIWAAYSASDMPNVFVNLLSKVLRNLGQASFGRRYEPTMHGVLELVMRNALAQPSTKVDAIILPAPKRIKVPGYVANIEHVWELNTLTLQGIWRAANPNEEDTPTVENLRTLHEELVQDDEESLLKRPYTTWSTSLQAMETRLVGDFFDREPEYPQFLAVGGARVLLRQRPRNSRPIPTSSAP
;
A
#
# COMPACT_ATOMS: atom_id res chain seq x y z
N MET A 1 31.85 -21.75 -65.40
CA MET A 1 33.26 -22.00 -65.04
C MET A 1 34.10 -20.87 -65.64
N PRO A 2 34.98 -20.24 -64.86
CA PRO A 2 34.59 -19.01 -64.13
C PRO A 2 35.56 -17.85 -64.34
N GLY A 3 35.12 -16.63 -64.03
CA GLY A 3 35.98 -15.45 -63.96
C GLY A 3 35.18 -14.21 -63.56
N GLY A 4 35.36 -13.75 -62.33
CA GLY A 4 34.78 -12.51 -61.83
C GLY A 4 34.75 -12.44 -60.30
N CYS A 5 35.75 -11.80 -59.71
CA CYS A 5 35.73 -11.38 -58.30
C CYS A 5 34.58 -10.40 -58.04
N PRO A 6 34.02 -10.36 -56.82
CA PRO A 6 33.45 -9.15 -56.25
C PRO A 6 34.41 -8.49 -55.24
N PRO A 7 34.25 -7.19 -54.96
CA PRO A 7 35.20 -6.38 -54.19
C PRO A 7 34.95 -6.41 -52.68
N VAL A 8 35.99 -5.99 -51.96
CA VAL A 8 36.09 -5.67 -50.52
C VAL A 8 35.48 -4.27 -50.24
N LEU A 9 35.14 -4.01 -48.96
CA LEU A 9 34.66 -2.78 -48.26
C LEU A 9 33.16 -2.88 -47.89
N ASP A 10 32.66 -2.63 -46.67
CA ASP A 10 33.20 -2.06 -45.43
C ASP A 10 32.26 -2.42 -44.25
N GLY A 11 32.83 -2.64 -43.06
CA GLY A 11 32.24 -2.34 -41.74
C GLY A 11 31.10 -3.22 -41.17
N PRO A 12 31.16 -3.64 -39.88
CA PRO A 12 30.02 -4.28 -39.22
C PRO A 12 28.89 -3.26 -39.04
N PRO A 13 27.60 -3.66 -39.17
CA PRO A 13 26.50 -2.78 -38.84
C PRO A 13 26.56 -2.46 -37.35
N SER A 14 26.62 -1.16 -37.08
CA SER A 14 26.58 -0.49 -35.79
C SER A 14 25.75 -1.22 -34.74
N CYS A 15 26.37 -1.47 -33.58
CA CYS A 15 25.68 -1.66 -32.31
C CYS A 15 24.65 -0.54 -32.14
N GLY A 16 23.38 -0.88 -32.38
CA GLY A 16 22.27 -0.08 -31.93
C GLY A 16 22.32 -0.03 -30.41
N HIS A 17 22.35 1.19 -29.88
CA HIS A 17 22.33 1.50 -28.46
C HIS A 17 21.21 0.72 -27.75
N LEU A 18 21.57 -0.43 -27.16
CA LEU A 18 20.93 -0.91 -25.94
C LEU A 18 21.14 0.19 -24.92
N ALA A 19 20.09 0.96 -24.67
CA ALA A 19 20.02 1.81 -23.50
C ALA A 19 20.23 0.89 -22.30
N CYS A 20 21.41 0.98 -21.67
CA CYS A 20 21.60 0.61 -20.29
C CYS A 20 20.59 1.45 -19.48
N ILE A 21 19.42 0.88 -19.23
CA ILE A 21 18.51 1.39 -18.24
C ILE A 21 18.96 0.70 -16.96
N ASP A 22 19.73 1.44 -16.16
CA ASP A 22 20.07 1.09 -14.79
C ASP A 22 18.78 0.93 -13.98
N GLY A 23 18.25 -0.30 -13.98
CA GLY A 23 17.21 -0.78 -13.06
C GLY A 23 17.80 -1.20 -11.71
N THR A 24 19.04 -0.83 -11.45
CA THR A 24 19.73 -1.03 -10.19
C THR A 24 19.63 0.27 -9.40
N ALA A 25 18.73 0.30 -8.41
CA ALA A 25 19.02 1.07 -7.21
C ALA A 25 20.21 0.38 -6.51
N PHE A 26 21.41 0.47 -7.10
CA PHE A 26 22.64 0.22 -6.38
C PHE A 26 22.62 1.20 -5.21
N LEU A 27 22.77 0.69 -3.99
CA LEU A 27 23.43 1.45 -2.95
C LEU A 27 24.78 1.88 -3.54
N GLU A 28 24.83 3.09 -4.13
CA GLU A 28 26.11 3.71 -4.45
C GLU A 28 26.97 3.64 -3.18
N PRO A 29 28.29 3.41 -3.29
CA PRO A 29 29.16 3.42 -2.13
C PRO A 29 28.90 4.72 -1.37
N PHE A 30 28.46 4.59 -0.10
CA PHE A 30 28.07 5.68 0.80
C PHE A 30 29.16 6.76 0.89
N THR A 31 29.22 7.66 -0.10
CA THR A 31 30.33 8.59 -0.27
C THR A 31 29.84 9.99 -0.64
N LYS A 32 29.10 10.60 0.30
CA LYS A 32 29.36 11.92 0.90
C LYS A 32 28.17 12.28 1.78
N GLY A 33 28.34 12.05 3.08
CA GLY A 33 27.29 12.17 4.10
C GLY A 33 26.83 10.79 4.52
N ALA A 34 27.05 10.41 5.78
CA ALA A 34 26.49 9.18 6.32
C ALA A 34 24.96 9.29 6.29
N PRO A 35 24.24 8.29 5.76
CA PRO A 35 22.79 8.26 5.90
C PRO A 35 22.43 8.23 7.38
N ILE A 36 21.36 8.92 7.74
CA ILE A 36 20.90 8.92 9.12
C ILE A 36 20.10 7.64 9.33
N VAL A 37 20.54 6.86 10.32
CA VAL A 37 19.99 5.56 10.68
C VAL A 37 18.95 5.79 11.77
N ILE A 38 17.71 5.43 11.45
CA ILE A 38 16.55 5.51 12.36
C ILE A 38 16.33 4.13 12.97
N ARG A 39 16.17 4.05 14.30
CA ARG A 39 16.15 2.79 15.07
C ARG A 39 14.94 2.77 16.01
N ASP A 40 14.25 1.64 16.11
CA ASP A 40 13.14 1.48 17.06
C ASP A 40 13.64 1.46 18.53
N PRO A 41 13.22 2.41 19.39
CA PRO A 41 13.68 2.52 20.79
C PRO A 41 12.86 1.68 21.78
N ASP A 42 11.66 1.19 21.43
CA ASP A 42 10.75 0.54 22.40
C ASP A 42 10.88 -0.99 22.43
N ILE A 43 11.99 -1.50 21.90
CA ILE A 43 12.36 -2.91 22.01
C ILE A 43 13.76 -3.03 22.63
N TYR A 44 13.96 -2.28 23.72
CA TYR A 44 15.10 -2.41 24.63
C TYR A 44 14.89 -3.60 25.56
N ASP A 45 15.77 -4.59 25.46
CA ASP A 45 16.00 -5.55 26.54
C ASP A 45 16.76 -4.79 27.66
N PRO A 46 16.23 -4.66 28.88
CA PRO A 46 16.83 -3.83 29.93
C PRO A 46 18.20 -4.30 30.43
N ASP A 47 18.71 -5.44 29.97
CA ASP A 47 19.92 -6.08 30.50
C ASP A 47 21.26 -5.60 29.90
N PHE A 48 21.26 -4.71 28.90
CA PHE A 48 22.51 -4.17 28.33
C PHE A 48 22.71 -2.68 28.67
N ALA A 49 23.14 -2.42 29.90
CA ALA A 49 23.61 -1.11 30.33
C ALA A 49 25.00 -0.77 29.73
N PHE A 50 25.06 0.42 29.14
CA PHE A 50 26.22 1.10 28.55
C PHE A 50 27.56 0.94 29.33
N LEU A 51 28.63 0.62 28.59
CA LEU A 51 29.99 1.01 28.96
C LEU A 51 30.35 2.31 28.21
N PRO A 52 30.97 3.31 28.87
CA PRO A 52 31.33 4.57 28.23
C PRO A 52 32.54 4.41 27.31
N SER A 53 32.49 5.09 26.16
CA SER A 53 33.55 5.16 25.16
C SER A 53 34.88 5.69 25.75
N PRO A 54 36.05 5.19 25.31
CA PRO A 54 37.34 5.73 25.77
C PRO A 54 37.64 7.10 25.12
N PRO A 55 38.45 7.97 25.77
CA PRO A 55 38.71 9.31 25.30
C PRO A 55 39.68 9.33 24.11
N SER A 56 39.40 10.21 23.15
CA SER A 56 40.22 10.48 21.97
C SER A 56 41.57 11.12 22.32
N SER A 57 42.66 10.58 21.77
CA SER A 57 44.00 11.17 21.82
C SER A 57 44.20 12.22 20.71
N PRO A 58 44.99 13.30 20.95
CA PRO A 58 45.01 14.49 20.10
C PRO A 58 45.96 14.38 18.90
N SER A 59 45.61 15.11 17.84
CA SER A 59 46.33 15.22 16.57
C SER A 59 47.62 16.05 16.69
N THR A 60 48.72 15.52 16.15
CA THR A 60 49.95 16.27 15.82
C THR A 60 49.90 16.76 14.38
N GLY A 61 50.13 18.06 14.18
CA GLY A 61 50.12 18.72 12.87
C GLY A 61 51.47 18.82 12.15
N SER A 62 51.42 19.30 10.91
CA SER A 62 52.42 20.12 10.18
C SER A 62 51.88 20.35 8.75
N ALA A 63 51.44 21.55 8.34
CA ALA A 63 52.18 22.72 7.82
C ALA A 63 52.71 22.60 6.36
N HIS A 64 52.17 23.45 5.46
CA HIS A 64 52.86 24.31 4.45
C HIS A 64 51.82 24.83 3.40
N LEU A 65 51.41 26.10 3.33
CA LEU A 65 52.02 27.39 2.92
C LEU A 65 51.89 27.77 1.41
N LYS A 66 50.96 28.71 1.14
CA LYS A 66 51.00 29.92 0.26
C LYS A 66 51.11 29.85 -1.29
N ARG A 67 50.15 30.52 -1.96
CA ARG A 67 50.21 31.75 -2.82
C ARG A 67 49.06 31.71 -3.87
N ALA A 68 48.50 32.76 -4.49
CA ALA A 68 48.28 34.21 -4.30
C ALA A 68 48.05 34.83 -5.73
N ARG A 69 47.28 35.93 -5.82
CA ARG A 69 47.04 36.90 -6.95
C ARG A 69 45.86 36.54 -7.87
N ARG A 70 44.79 37.33 -8.10
CA ARG A 70 44.49 38.79 -8.23
C ARG A 70 44.87 39.40 -9.60
N TRP A 71 43.87 39.72 -10.45
CA TRP A 71 43.69 41.05 -11.07
C TRP A 71 42.36 41.21 -11.84
N SER A 72 41.87 42.45 -11.84
CA SER A 72 40.73 43.08 -12.51
C SER A 72 41.11 43.60 -13.91
N ASP A 73 40.12 43.99 -14.73
CA ASP A 73 39.96 45.38 -15.22
C ASP A 73 38.73 45.57 -16.15
N ASN A 74 38.33 46.84 -16.28
CA ASN A 74 37.09 47.46 -16.78
C ASN A 74 37.11 47.80 -18.29
N ASP A 75 35.98 48.37 -18.76
CA ASP A 75 35.79 49.50 -19.72
C ASP A 75 34.79 49.19 -20.88
N SER A 76 34.25 50.17 -21.61
CA SER A 76 33.15 51.14 -21.37
C SER A 76 32.61 51.63 -22.75
N ASP A 77 31.47 52.34 -22.76
CA ASP A 77 30.89 53.25 -23.80
C ASP A 77 30.28 52.65 -25.11
N GLY A 78 29.22 53.15 -25.77
CA GLY A 78 28.30 54.31 -25.65
C GLY A 78 27.50 54.57 -26.97
N GLN A 79 26.35 55.29 -26.90
CA GLN A 79 25.56 56.03 -27.95
C GLN A 79 24.64 55.25 -28.95
N THR A 80 23.29 55.38 -29.02
CA THR A 80 22.24 56.43 -29.30
C THR A 80 21.87 56.68 -30.78
N SER A 81 20.62 56.39 -31.19
CA SER A 81 19.68 57.30 -31.92
C SER A 81 18.37 56.61 -32.39
N GLU A 82 17.26 57.35 -32.34
CA GLU A 82 15.84 57.02 -32.60
C GLU A 82 15.42 57.04 -34.09
N SER A 83 14.36 56.29 -34.48
CA SER A 83 13.16 56.83 -35.20
C SER A 83 12.10 55.75 -35.52
N GLU A 84 10.93 55.94 -34.91
CA GLU A 84 9.52 55.80 -35.34
C GLU A 84 8.96 54.70 -36.31
N ALA A 85 7.81 54.18 -35.84
CA ALA A 85 6.55 53.85 -36.55
C ALA A 85 6.28 52.41 -37.08
N GLY A 86 5.23 51.80 -36.49
CA GLY A 86 4.18 51.12 -37.28
C GLY A 86 4.10 49.58 -37.26
N GLN A 87 3.56 49.02 -36.16
CA GLN A 87 2.71 47.82 -36.07
C GLN A 87 2.77 46.74 -37.18
N LYS A 88 3.21 45.53 -36.79
CA LYS A 88 2.49 44.27 -37.06
C LYS A 88 2.97 43.15 -36.12
N ARG A 89 2.02 42.55 -35.40
CA ARG A 89 2.18 41.40 -34.50
C ARG A 89 2.72 40.19 -35.27
N ALA A 90 3.89 39.66 -34.87
CA ALA A 90 4.26 38.27 -35.08
C ALA A 90 5.29 37.80 -34.03
N LYS A 91 4.89 36.74 -33.32
CA LYS A 91 5.60 35.74 -32.50
C LYS A 91 7.14 35.85 -32.42
N SER A 92 7.67 35.93 -31.19
CA SER A 92 9.05 35.58 -30.88
C SER A 92 9.15 34.64 -29.67
N SER A 93 10.01 33.65 -29.85
CA SER A 93 10.37 32.56 -28.94
C SER A 93 11.13 33.08 -27.70
N PRO A 94 10.97 32.50 -26.50
CA PRO A 94 11.78 32.88 -25.35
C PRO A 94 13.16 32.22 -25.41
N ASN A 95 14.17 33.09 -25.26
CA ASN A 95 15.60 32.81 -25.21
C ASN A 95 15.98 31.64 -24.28
N HIS A 96 16.81 30.76 -24.82
CA HIS A 96 17.65 29.83 -24.08
C HIS A 96 18.72 30.56 -23.25
N ASN A 97 19.09 29.91 -22.14
CA ASN A 97 20.35 30.05 -21.40
C ASN A 97 20.48 31.15 -20.34
N ARG A 98 19.78 30.95 -19.22
CA ARG A 98 20.37 31.00 -17.86
C ARG A 98 19.73 29.94 -16.95
N ARG A 99 19.96 28.65 -17.22
CA ARG A 99 19.74 27.58 -16.23
C ARG A 99 20.93 27.58 -15.27
N LEU A 100 20.89 28.46 -14.28
CA LEU A 100 21.66 28.26 -13.06
C LEU A 100 21.05 27.07 -12.33
N LEU A 101 21.88 26.04 -12.15
CA LEU A 101 21.63 24.84 -11.36
C LEU A 101 21.10 25.23 -9.97
N ARG A 102 19.78 25.22 -9.80
CA ARG A 102 19.18 25.05 -8.48
C ARG A 102 19.23 23.56 -8.20
N TRP A 103 20.26 23.12 -7.47
CA TRP A 103 20.22 21.85 -6.77
C TRP A 103 18.93 21.84 -5.94
N SER A 104 17.96 21.01 -6.35
CA SER A 104 16.84 20.67 -5.50
C SER A 104 17.44 20.05 -4.25
N ILE A 105 17.19 20.70 -3.10
CA ILE A 105 17.57 20.19 -1.79
C ILE A 105 16.71 18.94 -1.56
N ARG A 106 17.15 17.79 -2.07
CA ARG A 106 16.65 16.50 -1.60
C ARG A 106 17.17 16.35 -0.17
N PRO A 107 16.34 15.96 0.81
CA PRO A 107 16.85 15.57 2.11
C PRO A 107 17.92 14.46 1.92
N PRO A 108 18.91 14.35 2.83
CA PRO A 108 19.86 13.25 2.81
C PRO A 108 19.13 11.90 2.68
N PRO A 109 19.72 10.88 2.05
CA PRO A 109 19.12 9.55 2.06
C PRO A 109 18.98 9.10 3.52
N ALA A 110 17.74 8.92 3.97
CA ALA A 110 17.41 8.32 5.26
C ALA A 110 17.22 6.82 5.07
N PHE A 111 17.80 6.02 5.96
CA PHE A 111 17.66 4.57 5.96
C PHE A 111 17.06 4.14 7.30
N VAL A 112 15.90 3.49 7.25
CA VAL A 112 15.27 2.91 8.43
C VAL A 112 15.88 1.54 8.65
N ASP A 113 16.48 1.35 9.83
CA ASP A 113 17.21 0.13 10.12
C ASP A 113 16.26 -1.03 10.43
N LYS A 114 16.09 -1.91 9.43
CA LYS A 114 15.35 -3.16 9.57
C LYS A 114 16.25 -4.37 9.81
N THR A 115 17.56 -4.17 9.96
CA THR A 115 18.53 -5.27 9.98
C THR A 115 18.43 -6.18 11.21
N ARG A 116 17.71 -5.75 12.25
CA ARG A 116 17.37 -6.57 13.41
C ARG A 116 16.72 -7.90 13.04
N CYS A 117 15.81 -7.92 12.06
CA CYS A 117 15.10 -9.15 11.69
C CYS A 117 16.04 -10.21 11.09
N ILE A 118 17.18 -9.79 10.52
CA ILE A 118 18.20 -10.68 9.95
C ILE A 118 18.73 -11.64 11.02
N ARG A 119 18.85 -11.19 12.27
CA ARG A 119 19.36 -11.97 13.40
C ARG A 119 18.52 -13.20 13.73
N GLN A 120 17.22 -13.08 13.52
CA GLN A 120 16.25 -14.12 13.85
C GLN A 120 16.02 -15.11 12.71
N LEU A 121 16.62 -14.86 11.54
CA LEU A 121 16.49 -15.76 10.42
C LEU A 121 17.23 -17.07 10.73
N PRO A 122 16.58 -18.23 10.55
CA PRO A 122 17.26 -19.51 10.66
C PRO A 122 18.35 -19.64 9.61
N SER A 123 19.28 -20.58 9.82
CA SER A 123 20.38 -20.84 8.89
C SER A 123 19.84 -21.18 7.50
N ARG A 124 18.84 -22.06 7.45
CA ARG A 124 18.04 -22.34 6.26
C ARG A 124 16.66 -21.73 6.33
N LEU A 125 16.28 -20.97 5.32
CA LEU A 125 14.99 -20.29 5.28
C LEU A 125 14.47 -20.21 3.84
N GLN A 126 13.20 -20.56 3.66
CA GLN A 126 12.44 -20.20 2.47
C GLN A 126 11.31 -19.27 2.92
N CYS A 127 11.29 -18.03 2.45
CA CYS A 127 10.32 -17.01 2.85
C CYS A 127 9.61 -16.42 1.63
N LEU A 128 8.28 -16.32 1.70
CA LEU A 128 7.47 -15.50 0.81
C LEU A 128 7.02 -14.26 1.58
N LEU A 129 7.22 -13.08 1.02
CA LEU A 129 6.86 -11.81 1.63
C LEU A 129 5.93 -11.03 0.70
N LEU A 130 4.63 -11.11 1.02
CA LEU A 130 3.58 -10.41 0.31
C LEU A 130 3.23 -9.10 1.03
N ARG A 131 3.44 -7.98 0.34
CA ARG A 131 3.07 -6.64 0.83
C ARG A 131 2.62 -5.76 -0.34
N PRO A 132 1.84 -4.69 -0.08
CA PRO A 132 1.49 -3.71 -1.11
C PRO A 132 2.72 -3.14 -1.88
N PRO A 133 2.50 -2.55 -3.06
CA PRO A 133 3.55 -1.82 -3.78
C PRO A 133 4.26 -0.81 -2.87
N GLY A 134 5.56 -0.54 -3.07
CA GLY A 134 6.25 0.52 -2.33
C GLY A 134 6.48 0.29 -0.82
N PHE A 135 6.21 -0.92 -0.30
CA PHE A 135 6.40 -1.27 1.12
C PHE A 135 7.86 -1.51 1.56
N GLY A 136 8.83 -1.37 0.66
CA GLY A 136 10.26 -1.57 0.96
C GLY A 136 10.80 -2.99 0.74
N LYS A 137 10.04 -3.86 0.07
CA LYS A 137 10.41 -5.26 -0.23
C LYS A 137 11.77 -5.37 -0.96
N THR A 138 11.92 -4.68 -2.08
CA THR A 138 13.17 -4.66 -2.87
C THR A 138 14.36 -4.10 -2.09
N THR A 139 14.14 -3.07 -1.26
CA THR A 139 15.17 -2.49 -0.39
C THR A 139 15.63 -3.51 0.65
N PHE A 140 14.69 -4.27 1.23
CA PHE A 140 15.00 -5.32 2.18
C PHE A 140 15.78 -6.47 1.52
N LEU A 141 15.35 -6.97 0.35
CA LEU A 141 16.10 -7.97 -0.42
C LEU A 141 17.51 -7.52 -0.77
N SER A 142 17.66 -6.27 -1.21
CA SER A 142 18.97 -5.69 -1.53
C SER A 142 19.88 -5.62 -0.30
N THR A 143 19.30 -5.30 0.86
CA THR A 143 20.01 -5.30 2.14
C THR A 143 20.49 -6.71 2.50
N LEU A 144 19.65 -7.73 2.33
CA LEU A 144 20.01 -9.14 2.56
C LEU A 144 21.10 -9.61 1.59
N ALA A 145 21.01 -9.27 0.31
CA ALA A 145 22.03 -9.62 -0.68
C ALA A 145 23.40 -9.05 -0.26
N LYS A 146 23.47 -7.77 0.12
CA LYS A 146 24.71 -7.15 0.61
C LYS A 146 25.22 -7.75 1.93
N TYR A 147 24.32 -8.23 2.79
CA TYR A 147 24.68 -8.88 4.05
C TYR A 147 25.28 -10.26 3.82
N TYR A 148 24.76 -11.04 2.87
CA TYR A 148 25.13 -12.44 2.68
C TYR A 148 26.22 -12.70 1.65
N ASP A 149 26.44 -11.78 0.70
CA ASP A 149 27.36 -11.99 -0.44
C ASP A 149 28.83 -12.07 -0.01
N VAL A 150 29.55 -13.11 -0.46
CA VAL A 150 30.99 -13.27 -0.24
C VAL A 150 31.82 -12.09 -0.76
N HIS A 151 31.38 -11.40 -1.83
CA HIS A 151 32.09 -10.26 -2.40
C HIS A 151 32.04 -9.01 -1.53
N GLU A 152 31.09 -8.93 -0.60
CA GLU A 152 30.86 -7.74 0.23
C GLU A 152 31.68 -7.73 1.54
N VAL A 153 32.54 -8.72 1.76
CA VAL A 153 33.35 -8.85 2.99
C VAL A 153 34.17 -7.59 3.30
N HIS A 154 34.72 -6.93 2.28
CA HIS A 154 35.51 -5.71 2.45
C HIS A 154 34.66 -4.46 2.70
N ASN A 155 33.39 -4.48 2.28
CA ASN A 155 32.46 -3.37 2.43
C ASN A 155 31.52 -3.54 3.64
N PHE A 156 31.54 -4.69 4.30
CA PHE A 156 30.61 -5.00 5.39
C PHE A 156 30.58 -3.92 6.48
N GLY A 157 31.75 -3.48 6.96
CA GLY A 157 31.84 -2.41 7.95
C GLY A 157 31.33 -1.05 7.44
N ALA A 158 31.45 -0.78 6.13
CA ALA A 158 30.93 0.45 5.53
C ALA A 158 29.41 0.43 5.36
N HIS A 159 28.83 -0.73 5.05
CA HIS A 159 27.39 -0.88 4.89
C HIS A 159 26.64 -1.05 6.22
N PHE A 160 27.18 -1.86 7.13
CA PHE A 160 26.48 -2.28 8.34
C PHE A 160 27.04 -1.68 9.63
N GLY A 161 28.20 -1.02 9.61
CA GLY A 161 28.89 -0.54 10.82
C GLY A 161 28.07 0.36 11.76
N SER A 162 27.08 1.08 11.22
CA SER A 162 26.15 1.92 11.99
C SER A 162 24.78 1.27 12.24
N LEU A 163 24.56 0.05 11.74
CA LEU A 163 23.30 -0.69 11.82
C LEU A 163 23.29 -1.67 12.99
N GLU A 164 22.11 -2.08 13.41
CA GLU A 164 21.90 -2.95 14.55
C GLU A 164 22.60 -4.30 14.36
N VAL A 165 22.55 -4.87 13.16
CA VAL A 165 23.12 -6.21 12.88
C VAL A 165 24.62 -6.30 13.17
N PHE A 166 25.38 -5.22 12.94
CA PHE A 166 26.83 -5.20 13.14
C PHE A 166 27.25 -5.31 14.62
N THR A 167 26.43 -4.78 15.54
CA THR A 167 26.79 -4.74 16.98
C THR A 167 26.90 -6.15 17.57
N GLN A 168 26.12 -7.10 17.07
CA GLN A 168 26.07 -8.48 17.61
C GLN A 168 26.93 -9.47 16.82
N ASP A 169 27.18 -9.24 15.52
CA ASP A 169 28.10 -10.07 14.74
C ASP A 169 29.55 -9.98 15.27
N LEU A 170 29.89 -8.88 15.96
CA LEU A 170 31.16 -8.74 16.69
C LEU A 170 31.33 -9.77 17.82
N ASP A 171 30.23 -10.32 18.36
CA ASP A 171 30.20 -11.20 19.54
C ASP A 171 29.87 -12.68 19.21
N SER A 172 29.67 -13.04 17.94
CA SER A 172 29.23 -14.40 17.53
C SER A 172 29.94 -14.94 16.27
N THR A 173 29.72 -16.21 15.91
CA THR A 173 30.23 -16.77 14.64
C THR A 173 29.60 -15.99 13.47
N PRO A 174 30.42 -15.38 12.58
CA PRO A 174 29.92 -14.45 11.57
C PRO A 174 28.95 -15.17 10.63
N ARG A 175 27.71 -14.68 10.53
CA ARG A 175 26.65 -15.20 9.64
C ARG A 175 26.54 -14.42 8.32
N HIS A 176 27.40 -13.42 8.13
CA HIS A 176 27.44 -12.53 6.97
C HIS A 176 28.50 -12.99 5.96
N ASN A 177 28.37 -12.55 4.70
CA ASN A 177 29.30 -12.81 3.60
C ASN A 177 29.66 -14.30 3.39
N GLN A 178 28.68 -15.20 3.48
CA GLN A 178 28.87 -16.66 3.40
C GLN A 178 28.39 -17.29 2.09
N HIS A 179 27.56 -16.57 1.33
CA HIS A 179 26.80 -17.16 0.23
C HIS A 179 27.13 -16.48 -1.10
N LEU A 180 26.97 -17.20 -2.21
CA LEU A 180 26.88 -16.57 -3.52
C LEU A 180 25.43 -16.11 -3.71
N CYS A 181 25.22 -14.86 -4.11
CA CYS A 181 23.91 -14.25 -4.20
C CYS A 181 23.35 -14.35 -5.64
N LEU A 182 22.24 -15.06 -5.81
CA LEU A 182 21.53 -15.20 -7.08
C LEU A 182 20.20 -14.44 -7.03
N GLY A 183 20.14 -13.29 -7.70
CA GLY A 183 18.98 -12.41 -7.71
C GLY A 183 18.17 -12.48 -9.02
N PHE A 184 16.88 -12.76 -8.89
CA PHE A 184 15.87 -12.67 -9.93
C PHE A 184 14.97 -11.44 -9.68
N ASN A 185 14.68 -10.64 -10.70
CA ASN A 185 13.70 -9.56 -10.65
C ASN A 185 12.74 -9.71 -11.84
N LEU A 186 11.53 -10.21 -11.60
CA LEU A 186 10.62 -10.61 -12.67
C LEU A 186 9.95 -9.43 -13.38
N LEU A 187 10.05 -8.20 -12.86
CA LEU A 187 9.71 -7.00 -13.65
C LEU A 187 10.56 -6.92 -14.92
N GLY A 188 11.80 -7.42 -14.87
CA GLY A 188 12.73 -7.42 -16.00
C GLY A 188 12.34 -8.34 -17.15
N VAL A 189 11.33 -9.21 -16.98
CA VAL A 189 10.83 -10.11 -18.05
C VAL A 189 9.97 -9.35 -19.07
N PHE A 190 9.33 -8.23 -18.68
CA PHE A 190 8.30 -7.53 -19.46
C PHE A 190 8.71 -6.14 -19.95
N VAL A 191 10.00 -5.91 -20.18
CA VAL A 191 10.56 -4.56 -20.45
C VAL A 191 10.11 -3.97 -21.81
N ASP A 192 9.51 -4.76 -22.69
CA ASP A 192 9.00 -4.29 -23.98
C ASP A 192 7.51 -4.63 -24.18
N PRO A 193 6.62 -3.63 -24.31
CA PRO A 193 5.18 -3.82 -24.48
C PRO A 193 4.77 -4.49 -25.81
N ASP A 194 5.71 -4.70 -26.74
CA ASP A 194 5.51 -5.46 -27.99
C ASP A 194 5.97 -6.94 -27.87
N LEU A 195 6.43 -7.41 -26.70
CA LEU A 195 6.89 -8.80 -26.49
C LEU A 195 5.72 -9.79 -26.51
N ALA A 196 5.61 -10.48 -27.64
CA ALA A 196 4.46 -11.27 -28.03
C ALA A 196 4.44 -12.72 -27.49
N ASP A 197 5.45 -13.19 -26.73
CA ASP A 197 5.47 -14.59 -26.25
C ASP A 197 6.26 -14.83 -24.95
N VAL A 198 5.56 -14.83 -23.81
CA VAL A 198 6.11 -15.18 -22.48
C VAL A 198 6.81 -16.55 -22.48
N SER A 199 6.42 -17.47 -23.37
CA SER A 199 7.02 -18.80 -23.46
C SER A 199 8.45 -18.80 -23.98
N THR A 200 8.86 -17.77 -24.73
CA THR A 200 10.24 -17.60 -25.20
C THR A 200 11.07 -16.68 -24.31
N ASP A 201 10.45 -15.61 -23.81
CA ASP A 201 11.18 -14.54 -23.12
C ASP A 201 11.58 -14.91 -21.70
N LEU A 202 10.70 -15.63 -20.98
CA LEU A 202 11.00 -16.06 -19.61
C LEU A 202 12.22 -17.01 -19.55
N PRO A 203 12.29 -18.10 -20.35
CA PRO A 203 13.48 -18.95 -20.37
C PRO A 203 14.75 -18.18 -20.74
N TYR A 204 14.68 -17.34 -21.77
CA TYR A 204 15.82 -16.54 -22.20
C TYR A 204 16.33 -15.61 -21.10
N TRP A 205 15.41 -14.90 -20.44
CA TRP A 205 15.74 -14.00 -19.33
C TRP A 205 16.37 -14.75 -18.15
N ILE A 206 15.84 -15.92 -17.77
CA ILE A 206 16.42 -16.75 -16.70
C ILE A 206 17.87 -17.15 -17.07
N CYS A 207 18.10 -17.60 -18.30
CA CYS A 207 19.45 -17.92 -18.78
C CYS A 207 20.40 -16.73 -18.69
N GLN A 208 19.94 -15.52 -19.00
CA GLN A 208 20.75 -14.31 -18.87
C GLN A 208 21.11 -13.98 -17.42
N VAL A 209 20.18 -14.16 -16.48
CA VAL A 209 20.44 -13.99 -15.05
C VAL A 209 21.48 -15.01 -14.56
N LEU A 210 21.31 -16.28 -14.92
CA LEU A 210 22.24 -17.35 -14.56
C LEU A 210 23.63 -17.16 -15.19
N GLY A 211 23.68 -16.72 -16.45
CA GLY A 211 24.92 -16.41 -17.14
C GLY A 211 25.69 -15.27 -16.49
N ARG A 212 24.98 -14.21 -16.07
CA ARG A 212 25.58 -13.10 -15.30
C ARG A 212 26.13 -13.59 -13.97
N PHE A 213 25.36 -14.37 -13.23
CA PHE A 213 25.79 -14.97 -11.96
C PHE A 213 27.07 -15.80 -12.11
N LEU A 214 27.15 -16.66 -13.14
CA LEU A 214 28.34 -17.47 -13.41
C LEU A 214 29.55 -16.62 -13.80
N GLY A 215 29.33 -15.50 -14.49
CA GLY A 215 30.37 -14.52 -14.80
C GLY A 215 30.87 -13.76 -13.57
N GLU A 216 29.94 -13.34 -12.69
CA GLU A 216 30.22 -12.61 -11.45
C GLU A 216 31.06 -13.46 -10.48
N TYR A 217 30.65 -14.71 -10.25
CA TYR A 217 31.34 -15.64 -9.35
C TYR A 217 32.31 -16.59 -10.04
N ALA A 218 32.82 -16.21 -11.22
CA ALA A 218 33.70 -17.09 -12.01
C ALA A 218 34.96 -17.51 -11.23
N THR A 219 35.49 -16.64 -10.37
CA THR A 219 36.69 -16.91 -9.56
C THR A 219 36.40 -17.94 -8.48
N GLU A 220 35.31 -17.76 -7.74
CA GLU A 220 34.83 -18.62 -6.65
C GLU A 220 34.47 -20.01 -7.19
N LEU A 221 33.84 -20.05 -8.37
CA LEU A 221 33.41 -21.26 -9.04
C LEU A 221 34.52 -21.92 -9.89
N ARG A 222 35.72 -21.33 -9.94
CA ARG A 222 36.88 -21.78 -10.73
C ARG A 222 36.58 -21.99 -12.21
N LEU A 223 35.80 -21.08 -12.77
CA LEU A 223 35.42 -21.07 -14.17
C LEU A 223 36.47 -20.37 -15.03
N SER A 224 36.68 -20.89 -16.24
CA SER A 224 37.48 -20.23 -17.27
C SER A 224 36.59 -19.32 -18.12
N ILE A 225 37.00 -18.06 -18.31
CA ILE A 225 36.31 -17.04 -19.13
C ILE A 225 36.97 -17.00 -20.52
N PRO A 226 36.24 -16.83 -21.64
CA PRO A 226 34.80 -16.53 -21.74
C PRO A 226 33.92 -17.74 -21.56
N LEU A 227 32.77 -17.51 -20.92
CA LEU A 227 31.72 -18.50 -20.80
C LEU A 227 30.80 -18.38 -22.03
N ASP A 228 30.57 -19.50 -22.72
CA ASP A 228 29.59 -19.59 -23.80
C ASP A 228 28.38 -20.40 -23.30
N PHE A 229 27.22 -19.76 -23.31
CA PHE A 229 25.95 -20.33 -22.87
C PHE A 229 24.87 -20.22 -23.96
N GLN A 230 25.26 -19.97 -25.22
CA GLN A 230 24.28 -19.83 -26.31
C GLN A 230 23.45 -21.12 -26.49
N GLY A 231 22.13 -20.98 -26.42
CA GLY A 231 21.19 -22.09 -26.63
C GLY A 231 21.02 -23.04 -25.45
N GLU A 232 21.56 -22.72 -24.27
CA GLU A 232 21.28 -23.49 -23.05
C GLU A 232 19.85 -23.20 -22.53
N HIS A 233 19.22 -24.24 -21.97
CA HIS A 233 17.91 -24.13 -21.32
C HIS A 233 18.07 -23.82 -19.81
N PRO A 234 17.12 -23.08 -19.19
CA PRO A 234 17.20 -22.69 -17.79
C PRO A 234 17.55 -23.83 -16.83
N GLU A 235 16.92 -24.99 -17.03
CA GLU A 235 17.06 -26.17 -16.17
C GLU A 235 18.50 -26.70 -16.16
N LEU A 236 19.18 -26.68 -17.31
CA LEU A 236 20.57 -27.10 -17.44
C LEU A 236 21.51 -26.07 -16.80
N MET A 237 21.23 -24.78 -16.98
CA MET A 237 22.03 -23.71 -16.36
C MET A 237 21.92 -23.74 -14.83
N PHE A 238 20.72 -23.98 -14.28
CA PHE A 238 20.53 -24.18 -12.85
C PHE A 238 21.33 -25.38 -12.34
N ALA A 239 21.23 -26.54 -13.02
CA ALA A 239 21.98 -27.73 -12.65
C ALA A 239 23.50 -27.46 -12.59
N LYS A 240 24.02 -26.72 -13.57
CA LYS A 240 25.43 -26.31 -13.64
C LYS A 240 25.81 -25.37 -12.49
N VAL A 241 24.99 -24.36 -12.18
CA VAL A 241 25.18 -23.47 -11.03
C VAL A 241 25.27 -24.27 -9.74
N PHE A 242 24.35 -25.21 -9.50
CA PHE A 242 24.34 -26.02 -8.28
C PHE A 242 25.51 -27.00 -8.22
N GLU A 243 25.86 -27.65 -9.33
CA GLU A 243 27.02 -28.55 -9.40
C GLU A 243 28.31 -27.82 -9.06
N LEU A 244 28.55 -26.66 -9.68
CA LEU A 244 29.76 -25.86 -9.45
C LEU A 244 29.82 -25.33 -8.02
N SER A 245 28.71 -24.82 -7.51
CA SER A 245 28.62 -24.32 -6.13
C SER A 245 28.93 -25.44 -5.13
N ARG A 246 28.33 -26.62 -5.32
CA ARG A 246 28.57 -27.82 -4.50
C ARG A 246 30.03 -28.29 -4.59
N ALA A 247 30.61 -28.30 -5.79
CA ALA A 247 31.99 -28.72 -6.01
C ALA A 247 33.00 -27.81 -5.31
N GLN A 248 32.70 -26.51 -5.19
CA GLN A 248 33.55 -25.55 -4.48
C GLN A 248 33.15 -25.32 -3.01
N GLY A 249 32.08 -25.95 -2.55
CA GLY A 249 31.61 -25.86 -1.16
C GLY A 249 30.91 -24.56 -0.80
N TYR A 250 30.39 -23.83 -1.79
CA TYR A 250 29.59 -22.63 -1.56
C TYR A 250 28.10 -22.96 -1.48
N THR A 251 27.37 -22.22 -0.63
CA THR A 251 25.91 -22.24 -0.58
C THR A 251 25.33 -20.95 -1.18
N LEU A 252 24.06 -20.98 -1.55
CA LEU A 252 23.40 -19.90 -2.26
C LEU A 252 22.39 -19.14 -1.39
N PHE A 253 22.40 -17.82 -1.54
CA PHE A 253 21.28 -16.94 -1.19
C PHE A 253 20.55 -16.60 -2.49
N VAL A 254 19.31 -17.05 -2.63
CA VAL A 254 18.47 -16.78 -3.79
C VAL A 254 17.40 -15.78 -3.41
N SER A 255 17.28 -14.70 -4.18
CA SER A 255 16.19 -13.73 -4.02
C SER A 255 15.38 -13.62 -5.30
N ILE A 256 14.06 -13.68 -5.21
CA ILE A 256 13.11 -13.53 -6.31
C ILE A 256 12.22 -12.32 -5.99
N ASP A 257 12.46 -11.21 -6.66
CA ASP A 257 11.64 -10.01 -6.53
C ASP A 257 10.51 -9.97 -7.56
N ASP A 258 9.40 -9.39 -7.13
CA ASP A 258 8.18 -9.22 -7.91
C ASP A 258 7.71 -10.51 -8.61
N TYR A 259 7.65 -11.62 -7.87
CA TYR A 259 7.34 -12.94 -8.45
C TYR A 259 5.98 -12.99 -9.18
N ASP A 260 5.03 -12.14 -8.79
CA ASP A 260 3.70 -12.00 -9.35
C ASP A 260 3.63 -10.99 -10.53
N ALA A 261 4.74 -10.35 -10.90
CA ALA A 261 4.80 -9.43 -12.04
C ALA A 261 4.21 -10.00 -13.35
N PRO A 262 4.48 -11.26 -13.73
CA PRO A 262 3.85 -11.87 -14.89
C PRO A 262 2.32 -11.88 -14.87
N VAL A 263 1.73 -12.05 -13.68
CA VAL A 263 0.27 -12.04 -13.51
C VAL A 263 -0.26 -10.60 -13.55
N ARG A 264 0.46 -9.66 -12.95
CA ARG A 264 0.08 -8.23 -12.99
C ARG A 264 0.10 -7.65 -14.41
N GLU A 265 1.14 -7.96 -15.19
CA GLU A 265 1.22 -7.49 -16.58
C GLU A 265 0.08 -8.09 -17.42
N ARG A 266 -0.35 -9.32 -17.11
CA ARG A 266 -1.53 -9.93 -17.76
C ARG A 266 -2.81 -9.14 -17.50
N PHE A 267 -3.02 -8.66 -16.27
CA PHE A 267 -4.17 -7.80 -15.94
C PHE A 267 -4.11 -6.48 -16.70
N LEU A 268 -2.93 -5.85 -16.78
CA LEU A 268 -2.73 -4.62 -17.53
C LEU A 268 -2.99 -4.82 -19.04
N ALA A 269 -2.50 -5.93 -19.60
CA ALA A 269 -2.75 -6.30 -20.99
C ALA A 269 -4.24 -6.54 -21.28
N GLN A 270 -4.97 -7.15 -20.34
CA GLN A 270 -6.41 -7.37 -20.45
C GLN A 270 -7.21 -6.07 -20.52
N LEU A 271 -6.80 -5.04 -19.75
CA LEU A 271 -7.43 -3.71 -19.80
C LEU A 271 -7.11 -2.98 -21.10
N LYS A 272 -5.88 -3.09 -21.61
CA LYS A 272 -5.47 -2.43 -22.86
C LYS A 272 -6.18 -2.97 -24.10
N ASP A 273 -6.41 -4.28 -24.18
CA ASP A 273 -7.14 -4.91 -25.30
C ASP A 273 -8.17 -5.95 -24.81
N PRO A 274 -9.36 -5.49 -24.37
CA PRO A 274 -10.40 -6.39 -23.88
C PRO A 274 -11.04 -7.24 -24.98
N THR A 275 -10.74 -6.99 -26.25
CA THR A 275 -11.33 -7.74 -27.38
C THR A 275 -10.48 -8.92 -27.85
N ASN A 276 -9.29 -9.09 -27.29
CA ASN A 276 -8.24 -9.98 -27.83
C ASN A 276 -7.65 -10.87 -26.73
N HIS A 277 -8.50 -11.37 -25.84
CA HIS A 277 -8.09 -12.20 -24.70
C HIS A 277 -7.26 -13.43 -25.11
N ASP A 278 -7.49 -13.99 -26.30
CA ASP A 278 -6.81 -15.19 -26.83
C ASP A 278 -5.36 -14.94 -27.27
N LYS A 279 -4.92 -13.68 -27.39
CA LYS A 279 -3.54 -13.37 -27.78
C LYS A 279 -2.54 -13.41 -26.63
N PHE A 280 -3.02 -13.33 -25.40
CA PHE A 280 -2.17 -13.32 -24.21
C PHE A 280 -2.25 -14.67 -23.51
N PRO A 281 -1.12 -15.22 -23.03
CA PRO A 281 -1.12 -16.49 -22.31
C PRO A 281 -2.06 -16.41 -21.11
N SER A 282 -2.74 -17.52 -20.79
CA SER A 282 -3.57 -17.56 -19.59
C SER A 282 -2.69 -17.45 -18.35
N VAL A 283 -3.24 -16.98 -17.22
CA VAL A 283 -2.51 -16.96 -15.94
C VAL A 283 -1.96 -18.35 -15.61
N ARG A 284 -2.73 -19.40 -15.93
CA ARG A 284 -2.31 -20.80 -15.82
C ARG A 284 -1.08 -21.15 -16.64
N ASP A 285 -1.00 -20.66 -17.87
CA ASP A 285 0.15 -20.90 -18.75
C ASP A 285 1.39 -20.20 -18.22
N VAL A 286 1.24 -18.95 -17.76
CA VAL A 286 2.32 -18.18 -17.13
C VAL A 286 2.82 -18.89 -15.87
N MET A 287 1.92 -19.31 -14.98
CA MET A 287 2.25 -20.09 -13.79
C MET A 287 2.98 -21.39 -14.14
N ARG A 288 2.52 -22.09 -15.20
CA ARG A 288 3.15 -23.33 -15.66
C ARG A 288 4.57 -23.10 -16.20
N LEU A 289 4.80 -22.00 -16.91
CA LEU A 289 6.14 -21.67 -17.41
C LEU A 289 7.10 -21.33 -16.26
N LEU A 290 6.64 -20.57 -15.26
CA LEU A 290 7.40 -20.33 -14.03
C LEU A 290 7.71 -21.64 -13.29
N ASP A 291 6.75 -22.57 -13.24
CA ASP A 291 6.94 -23.88 -12.63
C ASP A 291 8.07 -24.67 -13.28
N ILE A 292 8.06 -24.76 -14.60
CA ILE A 292 9.02 -25.54 -15.37
C ILE A 292 10.41 -24.90 -15.29
N HIS A 293 10.51 -23.60 -15.56
CA HIS A 293 11.79 -22.95 -15.82
C HIS A 293 12.44 -22.30 -14.60
N LEU A 294 11.68 -22.02 -13.52
CA LEU A 294 12.19 -21.34 -12.33
C LEU A 294 12.05 -22.22 -11.08
N TRP A 295 10.83 -22.58 -10.71
CA TRP A 295 10.57 -23.17 -9.38
C TRP A 295 11.05 -24.61 -9.25
N ARG A 296 10.74 -25.50 -10.20
CA ARG A 296 11.23 -26.89 -10.15
C ARG A 296 12.76 -26.97 -10.13
N PRO A 297 13.50 -26.20 -10.95
CA PRO A 297 14.96 -26.12 -10.84
C PRO A 297 15.43 -25.65 -9.45
N LEU A 298 14.85 -24.58 -8.91
CA LEU A 298 15.22 -24.09 -7.58
C LEU A 298 14.95 -25.13 -6.47
N LEU A 299 13.81 -25.81 -6.51
CA LEU A 299 13.51 -26.89 -5.57
C LEU A 299 14.48 -28.07 -5.70
N ALA A 300 14.93 -28.39 -6.92
CA ALA A 300 15.94 -29.41 -7.13
C ALA A 300 17.32 -29.04 -6.54
N GLY A 301 17.60 -27.75 -6.36
CA GLY A 301 18.82 -27.22 -5.74
C GLY A 301 18.72 -26.94 -4.24
N ALA A 302 17.67 -27.41 -3.56
CA ALA A 302 17.40 -27.11 -2.15
C ALA A 302 18.51 -27.56 -1.16
N ASP A 303 19.43 -28.44 -1.57
CA ASP A 303 20.59 -28.82 -0.76
C ASP A 303 21.68 -27.75 -0.74
N VAL A 304 21.80 -26.96 -1.82
CA VAL A 304 22.79 -25.90 -2.01
C VAL A 304 22.21 -24.51 -1.66
N ILE A 305 20.91 -24.32 -1.84
CA ILE A 305 20.21 -23.08 -1.49
C ILE A 305 19.93 -23.07 0.01
N ASP A 306 20.73 -22.31 0.77
CA ASP A 306 20.47 -22.14 2.19
C ASP A 306 19.33 -21.13 2.42
N LYS A 307 19.24 -20.07 1.61
CA LYS A 307 18.25 -19.02 1.78
C LYS A 307 17.53 -18.74 0.48
N LEU A 308 16.20 -18.82 0.48
CA LEU A 308 15.33 -18.42 -0.62
C LEU A 308 14.36 -17.36 -0.13
N PHE A 309 14.45 -16.15 -0.66
CA PHE A 309 13.50 -15.08 -0.40
C PHE A 309 12.70 -14.77 -1.65
N VAL A 310 11.38 -14.77 -1.53
CA VAL A 310 10.44 -14.43 -2.59
C VAL A 310 9.64 -13.24 -2.13
N THR A 311 9.56 -12.19 -2.93
CA THR A 311 8.74 -11.00 -2.64
C THR A 311 7.76 -10.77 -3.76
N GLY A 312 6.58 -10.26 -3.40
CA GLY A 312 5.58 -9.87 -4.36
C GLY A 312 4.43 -9.10 -3.73
N ILE A 313 3.39 -8.92 -4.51
CA ILE A 313 2.17 -8.25 -4.08
C ILE A 313 1.07 -9.30 -3.96
N LEU A 314 0.64 -9.89 -5.07
CA LEU A 314 -0.51 -10.77 -5.13
C LEU A 314 -0.20 -12.14 -4.52
N PRO A 315 -1.10 -12.75 -3.72
CA PRO A 315 -1.01 -14.15 -3.33
C PRO A 315 -1.42 -15.01 -4.53
N VAL A 316 -0.45 -15.60 -5.23
CA VAL A 316 -0.70 -16.51 -6.34
C VAL A 316 -0.64 -17.93 -5.81
N ASN A 317 -1.74 -18.68 -5.91
CA ASN A 317 -1.82 -20.02 -5.34
C ASN A 317 -0.95 -20.98 -6.15
N TYR A 318 0.21 -21.31 -5.58
CA TYR A 318 1.25 -22.01 -6.32
C TYR A 318 1.88 -23.10 -5.43
N PRO A 319 1.74 -24.39 -5.78
CA PRO A 319 2.13 -25.50 -4.90
C PRO A 319 3.59 -25.47 -4.45
N ALA A 320 4.50 -24.99 -5.30
CA ALA A 320 5.92 -24.88 -4.94
C ALA A 320 6.18 -23.70 -3.97
N LEU A 321 5.31 -22.70 -3.90
CA LEU A 321 5.35 -21.65 -2.87
C LEU A 321 4.75 -22.10 -1.54
N GLU A 322 3.91 -23.15 -1.49
CA GLU A 322 3.45 -23.74 -0.22
C GLU A 322 4.62 -24.28 0.63
N SER A 323 5.71 -24.70 -0.03
CA SER A 323 6.95 -25.15 0.63
C SER A 323 7.77 -24.00 1.24
N VAL A 324 7.49 -22.78 0.81
CA VAL A 324 8.13 -21.55 1.29
C VAL A 324 7.36 -21.10 2.54
N GLN A 325 7.87 -21.47 3.72
CA GLN A 325 7.21 -21.22 4.99
C GLN A 325 7.02 -19.71 5.24
N LEU A 326 5.75 -19.29 5.16
CA LEU A 326 5.29 -17.97 5.56
C LEU A 326 5.10 -17.92 7.08
N ASP A 327 5.44 -16.77 7.65
CA ASP A 327 4.87 -16.26 8.92
C ASP A 327 5.30 -16.88 10.26
N SER A 328 6.25 -17.83 10.31
CA SER A 328 6.72 -18.35 11.61
C SER A 328 7.74 -17.46 12.34
N ILE A 329 8.24 -16.39 11.71
CA ILE A 329 9.20 -15.44 12.29
C ILE A 329 8.51 -14.09 12.50
N PRO A 330 8.09 -13.76 13.74
CA PRO A 330 7.35 -12.54 14.00
C PRO A 330 8.05 -11.24 13.59
N ASP A 331 9.37 -11.13 13.82
CA ASP A 331 10.12 -9.94 13.47
C ASP A 331 10.23 -9.73 11.95
N LEU A 332 10.00 -10.78 11.14
CA LEU A 332 9.98 -10.64 9.69
C LEU A 332 8.75 -9.86 9.21
N GLN A 333 7.67 -9.81 9.99
CA GLN A 333 6.52 -8.96 9.67
C GLN A 333 6.89 -7.48 9.65
N LEU A 334 7.83 -7.07 10.50
CA LEU A 334 8.31 -5.69 10.66
C LEU A 334 9.45 -5.33 9.69
N SER A 335 9.92 -6.30 8.88
CA SER A 335 11.03 -6.11 7.93
C SER A 335 10.72 -5.11 6.81
N CYS A 336 9.45 -4.91 6.51
CA CYS A 336 8.95 -4.01 5.46
C CYS A 336 7.77 -3.21 5.99
N GLY A 337 7.74 -1.90 5.73
CA GLY A 337 6.78 -0.97 6.32
C GLY A 337 7.36 -0.18 7.48
N PHE A 338 6.72 0.93 7.83
CA PHE A 338 7.14 1.74 8.97
C PHE A 338 6.24 1.49 10.17
N THR A 339 6.84 1.40 11.35
CA THR A 339 6.09 1.52 12.59
C THR A 339 5.67 2.98 12.80
N GLU A 340 4.72 3.19 13.70
CA GLU A 340 4.34 4.54 14.11
C GLU A 340 5.53 5.31 14.68
N GLN A 341 6.37 4.64 15.47
CA GLN A 341 7.55 5.22 16.09
C GLN A 341 8.61 5.59 15.05
N GLU A 342 8.91 4.70 14.12
CA GLU A 342 9.82 5.00 13.00
C GLU A 342 9.30 6.20 12.19
N SER A 343 7.99 6.28 11.97
CA SER A 343 7.39 7.41 11.25
C SER A 343 7.48 8.72 12.04
N LEU A 344 7.37 8.67 13.36
CA LEU A 344 7.58 9.83 14.24
C LEU A 344 9.04 10.28 14.22
N GLU A 345 10.01 9.35 14.25
CA GLU A 345 11.43 9.67 14.16
C GLU A 345 11.80 10.25 12.80
N ILE A 346 11.26 9.69 11.71
CA ILE A 346 11.38 10.26 10.36
C ILE A 346 10.81 11.68 10.35
N ALA A 347 9.63 11.91 10.95
CA ALA A 347 9.04 13.24 11.00
C ALA A 347 9.89 14.24 11.80
N GLN A 348 10.39 13.84 12.97
CA GLN A 348 11.30 14.65 13.79
C GLN A 348 12.55 15.03 13.00
N TRP A 349 13.14 14.06 12.31
CA TRP A 349 14.32 14.24 11.51
C TRP A 349 14.07 15.16 10.30
N MET A 350 13.00 14.90 9.54
CA MET A 350 12.70 15.65 8.31
C MET A 350 12.29 17.11 8.60
N LEU A 351 11.64 17.37 9.73
CA LEU A 351 11.08 18.67 10.08
C LEU A 351 12.00 19.51 10.98
N GLU A 352 13.10 18.95 11.51
CA GLU A 352 14.02 19.61 12.44
C GLU A 352 13.31 20.28 13.65
N ARG A 353 12.17 19.72 14.08
CA ARG A 353 11.30 20.28 15.14
C ARG A 353 11.16 19.32 16.32
N PRO A 354 11.04 19.84 17.57
CA PRO A 354 10.80 19.00 18.75
C PRO A 354 9.44 18.28 18.67
N PRO A 355 9.29 17.14 19.36
CA PRO A 355 8.18 16.22 19.18
C PRO A 355 6.92 16.74 19.87
N ASN A 356 6.26 17.70 19.25
CA ASN A 356 4.82 17.92 19.46
C ASN A 356 4.08 17.43 18.21
N MET A 357 4.38 16.18 17.81
CA MET A 357 3.43 15.42 17.01
C MET A 357 2.24 15.17 17.94
N ALA A 358 1.28 16.08 17.92
CA ALA A 358 0.06 15.91 18.68
C ALA A 358 -0.55 14.55 18.33
N GLU A 359 -1.22 13.90 19.27
CA GLU A 359 -1.96 12.65 19.05
C GLU A 359 -2.85 12.73 17.78
N LEU A 360 -3.38 13.92 17.48
CA LEU A 360 -4.13 14.23 16.27
C LEU A 360 -3.35 14.07 14.95
N GLN A 361 -2.06 14.42 14.91
CA GLN A 361 -1.21 14.26 13.72
C GLN A 361 -0.82 12.80 13.49
N LEU A 362 -0.64 12.02 14.55
CA LEU A 362 -0.43 10.57 14.44
C LEU A 362 -1.72 9.88 13.93
N GLN A 363 -2.87 10.24 14.47
CA GLN A 363 -4.17 9.76 13.96
C GLN A 363 -4.37 10.15 12.49
N GLN A 364 -3.92 11.33 12.07
CA GLN A 364 -3.95 11.72 10.66
C GLN A 364 -3.02 10.87 9.80
N LEU A 365 -1.79 10.58 10.26
CA LEU A 365 -0.85 9.69 9.56
C LEU A 365 -1.42 8.27 9.42
N GLN A 366 -1.99 7.71 10.48
CA GLN A 366 -2.67 6.41 10.42
C GLN A 366 -3.83 6.43 9.41
N ARG A 367 -4.63 7.50 9.41
CA ARG A 367 -5.72 7.66 8.45
C ARG A 367 -5.19 7.75 7.01
N SER A 368 -4.18 8.57 6.75
CA SER A 368 -3.71 8.82 5.38
C SER A 368 -2.81 7.73 4.82
N CYS A 369 -1.96 7.14 5.66
CA CYS A 369 -0.91 6.21 5.27
C CYS A 369 -1.25 4.76 5.65
N GLY A 370 -2.33 4.58 6.40
CA GLY A 370 -2.96 3.31 6.76
C GLY A 370 -2.60 2.77 8.13
N GLY A 371 -2.89 1.49 8.32
CA GLY A 371 -2.53 0.71 9.51
C GLY A 371 -2.55 -0.76 9.11
N TYR A 372 -1.62 -1.13 8.23
CA TYR A 372 -1.58 -2.45 7.63
C TYR A 372 -1.24 -3.49 8.68
N ILE A 373 -2.19 -4.38 8.90
CA ILE A 373 -2.06 -5.56 9.74
C ILE A 373 -2.07 -6.74 8.79
N PHE A 374 -1.04 -7.57 8.92
CA PHE A 374 -0.88 -8.80 8.18
C PHE A 374 -1.19 -9.96 9.13
N PRO A 375 -1.96 -10.96 8.69
CA PRO A 375 -2.44 -12.02 9.55
C PRO A 375 -1.25 -12.81 10.15
N ASN A 376 -1.40 -13.24 11.39
CA ASN A 376 -0.43 -14.08 12.09
C ASN A 376 -1.00 -15.50 12.13
N THR A 377 -0.22 -16.51 11.78
CA THR A 377 -0.65 -17.92 11.86
C THR A 377 -0.85 -18.40 13.31
N GLU A 378 -0.37 -17.65 14.31
CA GLU A 378 -0.67 -17.91 15.72
C GLU A 378 -1.66 -16.89 16.33
N PRO A 379 -2.93 -17.26 16.56
CA PRO A 379 -3.98 -16.37 17.06
C PRO A 379 -3.80 -15.89 18.52
N HIS A 380 -2.73 -16.31 19.21
CA HIS A 380 -2.58 -16.10 20.65
C HIS A 380 -1.31 -15.36 21.09
N ARG A 381 -0.36 -15.03 20.19
CA ARG A 381 0.97 -14.63 20.68
C ARG A 381 1.54 -13.28 20.34
N LEU A 382 1.01 -12.51 19.40
CA LEU A 382 1.50 -11.12 19.23
C LEU A 382 0.36 -10.21 18.79
N VAL A 383 0.21 -9.09 19.51
CA VAL A 383 -0.55 -7.93 19.05
C VAL A 383 0.06 -7.51 17.72
N ALA A 384 -0.59 -7.84 16.61
CA ALA A 384 -0.10 -7.46 15.30
C ALA A 384 0.00 -5.93 15.24
N ARG A 385 1.23 -5.42 15.13
CA ARG A 385 1.48 -3.98 15.14
C ARG A 385 1.10 -3.41 13.78
N PRO A 386 0.29 -2.34 13.71
CA PRO A 386 -0.06 -1.72 12.45
C PRO A 386 1.18 -1.11 11.81
N LEU A 387 1.36 -1.36 10.51
CA LEU A 387 2.44 -0.79 9.71
C LEU A 387 1.90 0.29 8.79
N LEU A 388 2.62 1.40 8.73
CA LEU A 388 2.35 2.51 7.83
C LEU A 388 3.05 2.27 6.49
N HIS A 389 2.39 2.64 5.41
CA HIS A 389 2.97 2.55 4.07
C HIS A 389 4.13 3.57 3.94
N PRO A 390 5.38 3.13 3.68
CA PRO A 390 6.57 3.99 3.72
C PRO A 390 6.48 5.21 2.78
N GLN A 391 6.13 4.99 1.50
CA GLN A 391 6.04 6.08 0.53
C GLN A 391 4.97 7.11 0.88
N LEU A 392 3.77 6.66 1.31
CA LEU A 392 2.71 7.55 1.76
C LEU A 392 3.11 8.30 3.04
N ALA A 393 3.75 7.63 3.99
CA ALA A 393 4.22 8.24 5.23
C ALA A 393 5.24 9.34 4.95
N ILE A 394 6.26 9.07 4.14
CA ILE A 394 7.28 10.06 3.76
C ILE A 394 6.65 11.23 3.01
N ALA A 395 5.73 10.95 2.09
CA ALA A 395 5.06 12.00 1.32
C ALA A 395 4.18 12.88 2.21
N GLN A 396 3.41 12.29 3.14
CA GLN A 396 2.58 13.03 4.08
C GLN A 396 3.43 13.86 5.03
N ILE A 397 4.50 13.29 5.60
CA ILE A 397 5.44 14.01 6.47
C ILE A 397 6.09 15.17 5.71
N SER A 398 6.47 14.95 4.45
CA SER A 398 7.04 16.00 3.60
C SER A 398 6.06 17.15 3.36
N SER A 399 4.76 16.85 3.25
CA SER A 399 3.73 17.87 3.05
C SER A 399 3.51 18.78 4.27
N LEU A 400 3.96 18.36 5.47
CA LEU A 400 3.89 19.16 6.70
C LEU A 400 4.92 20.29 6.75
N ASP A 401 5.96 20.27 5.90
CA ASP A 401 6.94 21.35 5.79
C ASP A 401 6.50 22.39 4.74
N PRO A 402 6.11 23.62 5.15
CA PRO A 402 5.66 24.66 4.22
C PRO A 402 6.76 25.16 3.27
N GLN A 403 8.04 24.89 3.56
CA GLN A 403 9.17 25.34 2.75
C GLN A 403 9.60 24.34 1.67
N ARG A 404 9.14 23.09 1.75
CA ARG A 404 9.40 22.09 0.70
C ARG A 404 8.33 22.20 -0.38
N PRO A 405 8.70 22.15 -1.68
CA PRO A 405 7.70 21.98 -2.72
C PRO A 405 6.91 20.72 -2.42
N SER A 406 5.59 20.74 -2.64
CA SER A 406 4.76 19.54 -2.59
C SER A 406 5.41 18.50 -3.49
N ALA A 407 6.08 17.52 -2.91
CA ALA A 407 6.57 16.39 -3.68
C ALA A 407 5.35 15.73 -4.31
N ASP A 408 5.43 15.36 -5.59
CA ASP A 408 4.44 14.47 -6.19
C ASP A 408 4.37 13.24 -5.29
N VAL A 409 3.26 13.08 -4.58
CA VAL A 409 3.03 11.93 -3.72
C VAL A 409 3.08 10.72 -4.65
N PRO A 410 4.05 9.80 -4.49
CA PRO A 410 4.08 8.61 -5.32
C PRO A 410 2.77 7.87 -5.12
N TYR A 411 2.05 7.60 -6.21
CA TYR A 411 0.74 6.95 -6.16
C TYR A 411 0.96 5.43 -6.12
N PRO A 412 0.69 4.74 -4.99
CA PRO A 412 1.01 3.33 -4.85
C PRO A 412 -0.13 2.40 -5.30
N PHE A 413 -1.23 2.94 -5.84
CA PHE A 413 -2.47 2.21 -6.06
C PHE A 413 -2.73 1.84 -7.53
N ASP A 414 -1.74 1.96 -8.43
CA ASP A 414 -1.88 1.59 -9.85
C ASP A 414 -2.44 0.17 -10.04
N LEU A 415 -1.90 -0.79 -9.29
CA LEU A 415 -2.39 -2.18 -9.33
C LEU A 415 -3.82 -2.32 -8.81
N LEU A 416 -4.16 -1.58 -7.74
CA LEU A 416 -5.50 -1.62 -7.18
C LEU A 416 -6.51 -1.09 -8.19
N GLU A 417 -6.21 0.02 -8.85
CA GLU A 417 -7.06 0.60 -9.91
C GLU A 417 -7.31 -0.39 -11.03
N ILE A 418 -6.25 -1.04 -11.53
CA ILE A 418 -6.34 -2.11 -12.54
C ILE A 418 -7.27 -3.24 -12.09
N ILE A 419 -7.10 -3.72 -10.85
CA ILE A 419 -7.93 -4.83 -10.32
C ILE A 419 -9.39 -4.40 -10.20
N LEU A 420 -9.66 -3.17 -9.74
CA LEU A 420 -11.01 -2.65 -9.57
C LEU A 420 -11.74 -2.47 -10.92
N GLU A 421 -11.03 -2.07 -11.97
CA GLU A 421 -11.61 -1.97 -13.33
C GLU A 421 -11.98 -3.35 -13.92
N LEU A 422 -11.30 -4.41 -13.51
CA LEU A 422 -11.58 -5.78 -13.95
C LEU A 422 -12.74 -6.44 -13.18
N LEU A 423 -13.24 -5.83 -12.10
CA LEU A 423 -14.29 -6.42 -11.29
C LEU A 423 -15.63 -6.49 -12.04
N PRO A 424 -16.31 -7.65 -12.04
CA PRO A 424 -17.65 -7.73 -12.58
C PRO A 424 -18.62 -6.92 -11.71
N LYS A 425 -19.64 -6.32 -12.34
CA LYS A 425 -20.71 -5.61 -11.62
C LYS A 425 -21.48 -6.57 -10.71
N HIS A 426 -21.80 -7.76 -11.23
CA HIS A 426 -22.50 -8.84 -10.53
C HIS A 426 -21.86 -10.18 -10.90
N SER A 427 -21.91 -11.16 -10.00
CA SER A 427 -21.42 -12.51 -10.23
C SER A 427 -22.36 -13.52 -9.56
N ASP A 428 -22.62 -14.62 -10.24
CA ASP A 428 -23.36 -15.76 -9.70
C ASP A 428 -22.43 -16.75 -8.97
N VAL A 429 -21.11 -16.54 -9.04
CA VAL A 429 -20.12 -17.38 -8.36
C VAL A 429 -20.10 -17.03 -6.87
N PRO A 430 -20.41 -17.98 -5.97
CA PRO A 430 -20.33 -17.75 -4.53
C PRO A 430 -18.91 -17.37 -4.11
N GLY A 431 -18.78 -16.29 -3.34
CA GLY A 431 -17.48 -15.81 -2.84
C GLY A 431 -16.70 -14.88 -3.79
N ALA A 432 -17.12 -14.72 -5.05
CA ALA A 432 -16.47 -13.78 -5.96
C ALA A 432 -16.72 -12.32 -5.53
N VAL A 433 -15.67 -11.51 -5.50
CA VAL A 433 -15.79 -10.07 -5.23
C VAL A 433 -16.34 -9.38 -6.47
N THR A 434 -17.33 -8.49 -6.26
CA THR A 434 -18.00 -7.71 -7.31
C THR A 434 -18.07 -6.24 -6.90
N ILE A 435 -18.44 -5.37 -7.84
CA ILE A 435 -18.71 -3.96 -7.49
C ILE A 435 -19.85 -3.85 -6.46
N THR A 436 -20.86 -4.73 -6.51
CA THR A 436 -21.91 -4.75 -5.47
C THR A 436 -21.40 -5.17 -4.11
N SER A 437 -20.50 -6.15 -4.04
CA SER A 437 -19.92 -6.53 -2.74
C SER A 437 -19.06 -5.41 -2.18
N LEU A 438 -18.34 -4.65 -3.01
CA LEU A 438 -17.63 -3.44 -2.57
C LEU A 438 -18.57 -2.38 -1.98
N ILE A 439 -19.73 -2.16 -2.58
CA ILE A 439 -20.75 -1.25 -2.04
C ILE A 439 -21.21 -1.71 -0.65
N ASP A 440 -21.49 -3.01 -0.48
CA ASP A 440 -21.87 -3.58 0.82
C ASP A 440 -20.78 -3.31 1.88
N VAL A 441 -19.51 -3.52 1.52
CA VAL A 441 -18.37 -3.34 2.42
C VAL A 441 -18.13 -1.88 2.76
N LEU A 442 -18.29 -0.95 1.81
CA LEU A 442 -18.19 0.48 2.08
C LEU A 442 -19.33 0.96 3.00
N ALA A 443 -20.53 0.40 2.84
CA ALA A 443 -21.67 0.71 3.70
C ALA A 443 -21.49 0.15 5.13
N ALA A 444 -21.02 -1.08 5.25
CA ALA A 444 -20.83 -1.75 6.53
C ALA A 444 -19.54 -1.34 7.25
N GLY A 445 -18.53 -0.94 6.49
CA GLY A 445 -17.22 -0.54 6.98
C GLY A 445 -16.22 -1.68 7.19
N ALA A 446 -16.66 -2.92 7.00
CA ALA A 446 -15.84 -4.10 7.21
C ALA A 446 -16.41 -5.30 6.44
N VAL A 447 -15.56 -6.29 6.20
CA VAL A 447 -15.93 -7.56 5.56
C VAL A 447 -15.28 -8.74 6.26
N GLU A 448 -16.03 -9.82 6.42
CA GLU A 448 -15.52 -11.09 6.93
C GLU A 448 -14.90 -11.88 5.77
N VAL A 449 -13.69 -12.40 5.99
CA VAL A 449 -12.96 -13.21 5.03
C VAL A 449 -12.96 -14.65 5.51
N ASP A 450 -13.48 -15.55 4.68
CA ASP A 450 -13.46 -16.98 4.95
C ASP A 450 -12.03 -17.53 4.79
N GLU A 451 -11.68 -18.57 5.55
CA GLU A 451 -10.38 -19.27 5.43
C GLU A 451 -10.16 -19.86 4.02
N THR A 452 -11.23 -20.06 3.25
CA THR A 452 -11.22 -20.55 1.87
C THR A 452 -10.96 -19.46 0.82
N ASP A 453 -10.81 -18.20 1.22
CA ASP A 453 -10.44 -17.08 0.33
C ASP A 453 -8.97 -17.19 -0.09
N ALA A 454 -8.57 -18.33 -0.65
CA ALA A 454 -7.24 -18.53 -1.20
C ALA A 454 -7.01 -17.55 -2.36
N GLY A 455 -5.75 -17.22 -2.63
CA GLY A 455 -5.37 -16.23 -3.66
C GLY A 455 -5.79 -16.61 -5.08
N LEU A 456 -5.07 -16.12 -6.10
CA LEU A 456 -5.38 -16.48 -7.48
C LEU A 456 -5.25 -18.00 -7.70
N ASP A 457 -6.38 -18.69 -7.85
CA ASP A 457 -6.44 -20.09 -8.29
C ASP A 457 -6.02 -20.22 -9.77
N SER A 458 -5.69 -21.45 -10.19
CA SER A 458 -5.20 -21.74 -11.55
C SER A 458 -6.16 -21.34 -12.67
N ASP A 459 -7.44 -21.09 -12.37
CA ASP A 459 -8.46 -20.66 -13.33
C ASP A 459 -8.82 -19.15 -13.23
N ALA A 460 -8.07 -18.38 -12.40
CA ALA A 460 -7.78 -16.95 -12.44
C ALA A 460 -8.82 -15.95 -12.98
N THR A 461 -10.11 -16.13 -12.71
CA THR A 461 -11.16 -15.17 -13.15
C THR A 461 -11.82 -14.40 -12.01
N ALA A 462 -11.71 -14.87 -10.76
CA ALA A 462 -12.34 -14.23 -9.62
C ALA A 462 -11.30 -13.51 -8.75
N VAL A 463 -11.49 -12.20 -8.57
CA VAL A 463 -10.78 -11.42 -7.55
C VAL A 463 -11.34 -11.78 -6.18
N THR A 464 -10.46 -11.99 -5.21
CA THR A 464 -10.76 -12.34 -3.81
C THR A 464 -10.49 -11.18 -2.87
N TRP A 465 -10.96 -11.26 -1.62
CA TRP A 465 -10.72 -10.21 -0.63
C TRP A 465 -9.25 -10.14 -0.23
N ASN A 466 -8.57 -11.28 -0.15
CA ASN A 466 -7.13 -11.35 0.07
C ASN A 466 -6.31 -10.67 -1.04
N ILE A 467 -6.72 -10.76 -2.30
CA ILE A 467 -6.07 -10.00 -3.39
C ILE A 467 -6.18 -8.50 -3.15
N LEU A 468 -7.36 -8.01 -2.76
CA LEU A 468 -7.56 -6.58 -2.49
C LEU A 468 -6.82 -6.11 -1.23
N HIS A 469 -6.71 -6.94 -0.20
CA HIS A 469 -5.85 -6.69 0.97
C HIS A 469 -4.39 -6.50 0.54
N HIS A 470 -3.84 -7.46 -0.20
CA HIS A 470 -2.45 -7.41 -0.63
C HIS A 470 -2.16 -6.30 -1.66
N ALA A 471 -3.13 -5.95 -2.51
CA ALA A 471 -3.07 -4.78 -3.39
C ALA A 471 -3.14 -3.45 -2.62
N GLY A 472 -3.44 -3.49 -1.32
CA GLY A 472 -3.38 -2.34 -0.43
C GLY A 472 -4.72 -1.68 -0.12
N ALA A 473 -5.86 -2.22 -0.60
CA ALA A 473 -7.20 -1.65 -0.35
C ALA A 473 -7.70 -1.90 1.08
N PHE A 474 -7.39 -3.06 1.64
CA PHE A 474 -7.87 -3.49 2.95
C PHE A 474 -6.74 -3.82 3.92
N THR A 475 -7.06 -3.85 5.21
CA THR A 475 -6.20 -4.25 6.33
C THR A 475 -7.01 -5.10 7.32
N TYR A 476 -6.36 -6.04 8.01
CA TYR A 476 -7.02 -6.84 9.04
C TYR A 476 -7.35 -6.00 10.28
N ASP A 477 -8.46 -6.34 10.93
CA ASP A 477 -8.85 -5.74 12.20
C ASP A 477 -8.02 -6.32 13.36
N HIS A 478 -7.49 -5.44 14.20
CA HIS A 478 -6.73 -5.83 15.40
C HIS A 478 -7.60 -6.48 16.49
N GLN A 479 -8.92 -6.26 16.49
CA GLN A 479 -9.83 -6.77 17.52
C GLN A 479 -10.61 -8.01 17.07
N MET A 480 -10.85 -8.15 15.77
CA MET A 480 -11.70 -9.18 15.20
C MET A 480 -10.92 -10.00 14.17
N ALA A 481 -10.52 -11.21 14.54
CA ALA A 481 -9.86 -12.13 13.63
C ALA A 481 -10.74 -12.43 12.40
N GLY A 482 -10.13 -12.46 11.21
CA GLY A 482 -10.84 -12.71 9.95
C GLY A 482 -11.64 -11.53 9.40
N MET A 483 -11.57 -10.35 10.03
CA MET A 483 -12.25 -9.15 9.53
C MET A 483 -11.28 -8.22 8.80
N LEU A 484 -11.65 -7.78 7.60
CA LEU A 484 -10.96 -6.74 6.84
C LEU A 484 -11.70 -5.41 6.94
N ARG A 485 -10.94 -4.32 6.96
CA ARG A 485 -11.40 -2.93 6.91
C ARG A 485 -10.62 -2.16 5.85
N VAL A 486 -11.18 -1.06 5.35
CA VAL A 486 -10.47 -0.21 4.37
C VAL A 486 -9.18 0.32 4.98
N SER A 487 -8.08 0.24 4.24
CA SER A 487 -6.73 0.46 4.76
C SER A 487 -6.43 1.92 5.08
N ASN A 488 -6.79 2.87 4.19
CA ASN A 488 -6.51 4.30 4.32
C ASN A 488 -7.43 5.14 3.41
N SER A 489 -7.35 6.48 3.52
CA SER A 489 -8.18 7.41 2.73
C SER A 489 -7.93 7.33 1.23
N ALA A 490 -6.70 7.03 0.81
CA ALA A 490 -6.35 6.98 -0.60
C ALA A 490 -6.92 5.72 -1.25
N ALA A 491 -6.80 4.56 -0.58
CA ALA A 491 -7.47 3.32 -0.95
C ALA A 491 -8.99 3.49 -0.98
N LEU A 492 -9.57 4.12 0.06
CA LEU A 492 -11.01 4.45 0.09
C LEU A 492 -11.41 5.26 -1.14
N SER A 493 -10.59 6.23 -1.53
CA SER A 493 -10.86 7.03 -2.73
C SER A 493 -10.92 6.20 -4.00
N GLN A 494 -10.04 5.20 -4.15
CA GLN A 494 -10.05 4.31 -5.31
C GLN A 494 -11.25 3.38 -5.33
N LEU A 495 -11.63 2.84 -4.16
CA LEU A 495 -12.84 2.01 -4.04
C LEU A 495 -14.09 2.78 -4.47
N HIS A 496 -14.21 4.05 -4.08
CA HIS A 496 -15.32 4.90 -4.49
C HIS A 496 -15.35 5.18 -5.99
N VAL A 497 -14.19 5.45 -6.62
CA VAL A 497 -14.12 5.63 -8.09
C VAL A 497 -14.74 4.41 -8.81
N ALA A 498 -14.52 3.21 -8.29
CA ALA A 498 -15.08 1.99 -8.85
C ALA A 498 -16.60 1.83 -8.61
N VAL A 499 -17.11 2.21 -7.43
CA VAL A 499 -18.52 1.99 -7.08
C VAL A 499 -19.47 3.13 -7.44
N ASP A 500 -18.96 4.36 -7.53
CA ASP A 500 -19.77 5.59 -7.59
C ASP A 500 -20.79 5.55 -8.73
N THR A 501 -20.33 5.21 -9.95
CA THR A 501 -21.18 5.15 -11.16
C THR A 501 -22.34 4.15 -10.99
N LEU A 502 -22.05 2.96 -10.45
CA LEU A 502 -23.08 1.93 -10.26
C LEU A 502 -24.07 2.35 -9.18
N PHE A 503 -23.57 2.88 -8.06
CA PHE A 503 -24.40 3.36 -6.96
C PHE A 503 -25.27 4.56 -7.37
N SER A 504 -24.74 5.50 -8.17
CA SER A 504 -25.48 6.64 -8.75
C SER A 504 -26.70 6.16 -9.50
N SER A 505 -26.52 5.12 -10.32
CA SER A 505 -27.55 4.56 -11.18
C SER A 505 -28.69 3.90 -10.41
N TRP A 506 -28.40 3.28 -9.27
CA TRP A 506 -29.40 2.60 -8.44
C TRP A 506 -30.40 3.56 -7.78
N TYR A 507 -29.95 4.79 -7.48
CA TYR A 507 -30.74 5.77 -6.72
C TYR A 507 -30.98 7.09 -7.47
N GLU A 508 -30.61 7.16 -8.76
CA GLU A 508 -30.78 8.35 -9.62
C GLU A 508 -30.14 9.61 -8.99
N LEU A 509 -28.98 9.46 -8.37
CA LEU A 509 -28.38 10.52 -7.55
C LEU A 509 -27.88 11.71 -8.38
N GLU A 510 -27.36 11.47 -9.59
CA GLU A 510 -26.85 12.51 -10.48
C GLU A 510 -27.88 13.62 -10.75
N ASP A 511 -29.13 13.24 -11.03
CA ASP A 511 -30.19 14.19 -11.38
C ASP A 511 -30.94 14.74 -10.17
N ARG A 512 -31.09 13.91 -9.11
CA ARG A 512 -32.03 14.19 -8.03
C ARG A 512 -31.39 14.73 -6.77
N PHE A 513 -30.10 14.43 -6.54
CA PHE A 513 -29.48 14.71 -5.26
C PHE A 513 -29.49 16.19 -4.91
N LEU A 514 -29.08 17.09 -5.82
CA LEU A 514 -29.05 18.53 -5.54
C LEU A 514 -30.43 19.09 -5.18
N THR A 515 -31.49 18.56 -5.79
CA THR A 515 -32.87 18.95 -5.47
C THR A 515 -33.27 18.47 -4.07
N ILE A 516 -32.93 17.23 -3.72
CA ILE A 516 -33.18 16.65 -2.39
C ILE A 516 -32.38 17.41 -1.32
N TRP A 517 -31.12 17.72 -1.61
CA TRP A 517 -30.23 18.48 -0.73
C TRP A 517 -30.73 19.90 -0.50
N ALA A 518 -31.17 20.59 -1.57
CA ALA A 518 -31.75 21.93 -1.47
C ALA A 518 -33.01 21.93 -0.59
N ALA A 519 -33.88 20.93 -0.73
CA ALA A 519 -35.08 20.79 0.08
C ALA A 519 -34.77 20.55 1.57
N TYR A 520 -33.74 19.77 1.88
CA TYR A 520 -33.23 19.63 3.26
C TYR A 520 -32.64 20.95 3.78
N SER A 521 -31.81 21.61 2.98
CA SER A 521 -31.11 22.85 3.34
C SER A 521 -32.07 24.02 3.58
N ALA A 522 -33.15 24.12 2.81
CA ALA A 522 -34.18 25.15 2.96
C ALA A 522 -35.08 24.93 4.19
N SER A 523 -34.97 23.79 4.88
CA SER A 523 -35.82 23.41 6.03
C SER A 523 -37.30 23.19 5.69
N ASP A 524 -37.66 23.15 4.41
CA ASP A 524 -39.05 22.95 3.97
C ASP A 524 -39.48 21.48 4.10
N MET A 525 -38.59 20.52 3.81
CA MET A 525 -38.92 19.09 3.71
C MET A 525 -37.73 18.17 4.10
N PRO A 526 -37.27 18.16 5.37
CA PRO A 526 -36.15 17.29 5.80
C PRO A 526 -36.43 15.80 5.58
N ASN A 527 -37.72 15.43 5.57
CA ASN A 527 -38.17 14.05 5.36
C ASN A 527 -37.78 13.48 3.99
N VAL A 528 -37.61 14.31 2.95
CA VAL A 528 -37.25 13.82 1.61
C VAL A 528 -35.85 13.22 1.61
N PHE A 529 -34.90 13.87 2.30
CA PHE A 529 -33.54 13.35 2.45
C PHE A 529 -33.50 12.12 3.36
N VAL A 530 -34.22 12.15 4.49
CA VAL A 530 -34.34 10.99 5.40
C VAL A 530 -34.96 9.77 4.70
N ASN A 531 -35.92 9.98 3.79
CA ASN A 531 -36.51 8.92 2.98
C ASN A 531 -35.52 8.32 1.98
N LEU A 532 -34.65 9.13 1.38
CA LEU A 532 -33.58 8.62 0.51
C LEU A 532 -32.61 7.75 1.33
N LEU A 533 -32.12 8.25 2.47
CA LEU A 533 -31.21 7.50 3.34
C LEU A 533 -31.85 6.20 3.84
N SER A 534 -33.14 6.24 4.22
CA SER A 534 -33.90 5.05 4.61
C SER A 534 -34.04 4.05 3.46
N LYS A 535 -34.27 4.51 2.22
CA LYS A 535 -34.35 3.64 1.04
C LYS A 535 -33.03 2.93 0.78
N VAL A 536 -31.92 3.67 0.82
CA VAL A 536 -30.57 3.10 0.64
C VAL A 536 -30.26 2.09 1.73
N LEU A 537 -30.46 2.48 2.99
CA LEU A 537 -30.20 1.63 4.15
C LEU A 537 -31.02 0.33 4.09
N ARG A 538 -32.30 0.38 3.67
CA ARG A 538 -33.16 -0.81 3.52
C ARG A 538 -32.61 -1.79 2.51
N ASN A 539 -32.26 -1.32 1.33
CA ASN A 539 -31.76 -2.18 0.26
C ASN A 539 -30.46 -2.88 0.67
N LEU A 540 -29.53 -2.13 1.27
CA LEU A 540 -28.26 -2.68 1.75
C LEU A 540 -28.45 -3.59 2.96
N GLY A 541 -29.38 -3.24 3.87
CA GLY A 541 -29.71 -4.04 5.04
C GLY A 541 -30.26 -5.41 4.65
N GLN A 542 -31.13 -5.46 3.65
CA GLN A 542 -31.67 -6.72 3.11
C GLN A 542 -30.58 -7.60 2.48
N ALA A 543 -29.57 -7.00 1.83
CA ALA A 543 -28.44 -7.74 1.27
C ALA A 543 -27.48 -8.30 2.35
N SER A 544 -27.48 -7.71 3.54
CA SER A 544 -26.61 -8.10 4.66
C SER A 544 -27.17 -9.17 5.61
N PHE A 545 -28.38 -9.68 5.40
CA PHE A 545 -28.98 -10.65 6.32
C PHE A 545 -28.12 -11.92 6.47
N GLY A 546 -27.81 -12.29 7.72
CA GLY A 546 -26.97 -13.44 8.05
C GLY A 546 -25.47 -13.18 8.02
N ARG A 547 -25.02 -11.98 7.62
CA ARG A 547 -23.60 -11.59 7.72
C ARG A 547 -23.27 -11.08 9.13
N ARG A 548 -21.98 -11.11 9.50
CA ARG A 548 -21.50 -10.54 10.78
C ARG A 548 -21.46 -9.02 10.82
N TYR A 549 -21.63 -8.37 9.67
CA TYR A 549 -21.62 -6.92 9.53
C TYR A 549 -22.94 -6.41 8.96
N GLU A 550 -23.29 -5.18 9.34
CA GLU A 550 -24.51 -4.50 8.92
C GLU A 550 -24.17 -3.11 8.38
N PRO A 551 -24.95 -2.58 7.42
CA PRO A 551 -24.71 -1.24 6.90
C PRO A 551 -24.87 -0.19 8.01
N THR A 552 -23.91 0.72 8.06
CA THR A 552 -23.89 1.80 9.05
C THR A 552 -24.51 3.07 8.48
N MET A 553 -25.08 3.90 9.34
CA MET A 553 -25.54 5.25 8.95
C MET A 553 -24.39 6.05 8.31
N HIS A 554 -23.19 5.81 8.81
CA HIS A 554 -21.96 6.40 8.35
C HIS A 554 -21.64 6.01 6.89
N GLY A 555 -21.49 4.73 6.60
CA GLY A 555 -21.16 4.25 5.25
C GLY A 555 -22.26 4.55 4.23
N VAL A 556 -23.54 4.48 4.64
CA VAL A 556 -24.67 4.91 3.80
C VAL A 556 -24.56 6.38 3.43
N LEU A 557 -24.25 7.24 4.41
CA LEU A 557 -24.11 8.65 4.14
C LEU A 557 -22.89 8.93 3.24
N GLU A 558 -21.78 8.25 3.47
CA GLU A 558 -20.58 8.39 2.67
C GLU A 558 -20.84 8.10 1.19
N LEU A 559 -21.49 6.96 0.89
CA LEU A 559 -21.88 6.58 -0.47
C LEU A 559 -22.82 7.60 -1.12
N VAL A 560 -23.82 8.09 -0.37
CA VAL A 560 -24.82 9.05 -0.89
C VAL A 560 -24.21 10.42 -1.15
N MET A 561 -23.33 10.90 -0.26
CA MET A 561 -22.76 12.24 -0.33
C MET A 561 -21.62 12.34 -1.34
N ARG A 562 -20.83 11.28 -1.51
CA ARG A 562 -19.71 11.29 -2.46
C ARG A 562 -20.18 11.30 -3.92
N ASN A 563 -21.32 10.66 -4.17
CA ASN A 563 -21.98 10.61 -5.47
C ASN A 563 -22.42 11.97 -6.03
N ALA A 564 -22.65 12.92 -5.13
CA ALA A 564 -23.37 14.15 -5.43
C ALA A 564 -22.47 15.22 -6.06
N LEU A 565 -22.20 15.16 -7.37
CA LEU A 565 -21.63 16.25 -8.18
C LEU A 565 -20.49 17.04 -7.48
N ALA A 566 -19.70 16.36 -6.65
CA ALA A 566 -18.54 16.95 -6.03
C ALA A 566 -17.52 17.07 -7.16
N GLN A 567 -17.25 18.30 -7.59
CA GLN A 567 -15.94 18.55 -8.17
C GLN A 567 -14.90 17.92 -7.23
N PRO A 568 -13.87 17.24 -7.74
CA PRO A 568 -12.82 16.63 -6.89
C PRO A 568 -12.07 17.65 -5.99
N SER A 569 -12.41 18.94 -6.05
CA SER A 569 -11.85 20.05 -5.30
C SER A 569 -12.48 20.27 -3.91
N THR A 570 -13.72 19.86 -3.65
CA THR A 570 -14.30 19.89 -2.29
C THR A 570 -14.13 18.52 -1.66
N LYS A 571 -12.95 18.28 -1.08
CA LYS A 571 -12.66 17.10 -0.27
C LYS A 571 -13.69 17.02 0.87
N VAL A 572 -14.72 16.21 0.72
CA VAL A 572 -15.33 15.56 1.89
C VAL A 572 -14.19 14.76 2.48
N ASP A 573 -13.81 15.03 3.73
CA ASP A 573 -12.80 14.23 4.41
C ASP A 573 -13.20 12.76 4.27
N ALA A 574 -12.37 11.95 3.62
CA ALA A 574 -12.57 10.51 3.51
C ALA A 574 -12.72 9.96 4.94
N ILE A 575 -13.89 9.43 5.27
CA ILE A 575 -14.19 9.14 6.68
C ILE A 575 -13.79 7.70 6.98
N ILE A 576 -12.56 7.55 7.46
CA ILE A 576 -11.96 6.26 7.79
C ILE A 576 -12.44 5.81 9.18
N LEU A 577 -12.70 4.51 9.31
CA LEU A 577 -13.16 3.89 10.54
C LEU A 577 -12.04 3.75 11.59
N PRO A 578 -12.32 3.91 12.89
CA PRO A 578 -13.64 4.14 13.48
C PRO A 578 -14.16 5.54 13.18
N ALA A 579 -15.37 5.59 12.62
CA ALA A 579 -15.99 6.83 12.22
C ALA A 579 -16.31 7.67 13.47
N PRO A 580 -15.99 8.97 13.47
CA PRO A 580 -16.36 9.82 14.58
C PRO A 580 -17.89 9.87 14.67
N LYS A 581 -18.42 9.84 15.90
CA LYS A 581 -19.86 10.00 16.16
C LYS A 581 -20.41 11.29 15.53
N ARG A 582 -19.55 12.31 15.43
CA ARG A 582 -19.85 13.61 14.80
C ARG A 582 -19.05 13.76 13.52
N ILE A 583 -19.73 14.09 12.44
CA ILE A 583 -19.13 14.30 11.13
C ILE A 583 -19.36 15.74 10.67
N LYS A 584 -18.40 16.24 9.89
CA LYS A 584 -18.53 17.50 9.19
C LYS A 584 -18.92 17.22 7.76
N VAL A 585 -20.02 17.84 7.32
CA VAL A 585 -20.56 17.67 5.98
C VAL A 585 -20.47 19.01 5.26
N PRO A 586 -19.80 19.08 4.10
CA PRO A 586 -19.72 20.32 3.35
C PRO A 586 -21.11 20.69 2.82
N GLY A 587 -21.48 21.96 2.95
CA GLY A 587 -22.68 22.50 2.33
C GLY A 587 -22.44 22.80 0.85
N TYR A 588 -23.28 22.23 -0.02
CA TYR A 588 -23.26 22.51 -1.48
C TYR A 588 -23.71 23.93 -1.83
N VAL A 589 -24.26 24.68 -0.87
CA VAL A 589 -24.68 26.07 -1.02
C VAL A 589 -24.00 26.90 0.07
N ALA A 590 -23.31 27.97 -0.31
CA ALA A 590 -22.69 28.98 0.56
C ALA A 590 -21.44 28.56 1.37
N ASN A 591 -20.78 27.44 1.08
CA ASN A 591 -19.53 27.02 1.74
C ASN A 591 -19.67 26.88 3.28
N ILE A 592 -20.88 26.57 3.75
CA ILE A 592 -21.20 26.38 5.16
C ILE A 592 -20.99 24.92 5.50
N GLU A 593 -20.20 24.61 6.53
CA GLU A 593 -20.08 23.25 7.06
C GLU A 593 -21.26 22.93 8.00
N HIS A 594 -21.86 21.76 7.84
CA HIS A 594 -22.84 21.21 8.77
C HIS A 594 -22.17 20.16 9.66
N VAL A 595 -22.42 20.21 10.97
CA VAL A 595 -22.02 19.14 11.89
C VAL A 595 -23.23 18.27 12.16
N TRP A 596 -23.10 16.96 11.95
CA TRP A 596 -24.14 15.97 12.22
C TRP A 596 -23.65 14.89 13.16
N GLU A 597 -24.57 14.32 13.92
CA GLU A 597 -24.30 13.18 14.79
C GLU A 597 -24.96 11.93 14.21
N LEU A 598 -24.18 10.85 14.06
CA LEU A 598 -24.62 9.61 13.45
C LEU A 598 -24.59 8.48 14.48
N ASN A 599 -25.71 7.79 14.62
CA ASN A 599 -25.84 6.59 15.43
C ASN A 599 -26.39 5.44 14.56
N THR A 600 -25.90 4.23 14.79
CA THR A 600 -26.38 3.01 14.11
C THR A 600 -26.72 1.97 15.16
N LEU A 601 -27.97 1.50 15.16
CA LEU A 601 -28.43 0.38 15.96
C LEU A 601 -28.55 -0.84 15.05
N THR A 602 -27.81 -1.89 15.37
CA THR A 602 -27.79 -3.13 14.60
C THR A 602 -29.08 -3.93 14.78
N LEU A 603 -29.53 -4.59 13.72
CA LEU A 603 -30.67 -5.49 13.70
C LEU A 603 -30.44 -6.66 14.67
N GLN A 604 -29.23 -7.20 14.72
CA GLN A 604 -28.86 -8.21 15.72
C GLN A 604 -28.99 -7.71 17.16
N GLY A 605 -28.61 -6.45 17.43
CA GLY A 605 -28.73 -5.88 18.78
C GLY A 605 -30.17 -5.63 19.21
N ILE A 606 -31.05 -5.30 18.25
CA ILE A 606 -32.51 -5.20 18.48
C ILE A 606 -33.09 -6.60 18.75
N TRP A 607 -32.71 -7.59 17.94
CA TRP A 607 -33.20 -8.96 18.09
C TRP A 607 -32.79 -9.57 19.44
N ARG A 608 -31.53 -9.41 19.85
CA ARG A 608 -31.04 -9.89 21.16
C ARG A 608 -31.76 -9.24 22.33
N ALA A 609 -32.15 -7.98 22.20
CA ALA A 609 -32.90 -7.27 23.23
C ALA A 609 -34.34 -7.78 23.36
N ALA A 610 -34.96 -8.18 22.25
CA ALA A 610 -36.28 -8.78 22.23
C ALA A 610 -36.29 -10.23 22.74
N ASN A 611 -35.17 -10.96 22.58
CA ASN A 611 -35.02 -12.37 22.93
C ASN A 611 -33.87 -12.60 23.92
N PRO A 612 -33.92 -12.05 25.15
CA PRO A 612 -32.80 -12.09 26.10
C PRO A 612 -32.49 -13.50 26.64
N ASN A 613 -33.40 -14.46 26.47
CA ASN A 613 -33.25 -15.84 26.94
C ASN A 613 -32.75 -16.81 25.86
N GLU A 614 -32.59 -16.34 24.61
CA GLU A 614 -32.05 -17.15 23.52
C GLU A 614 -30.53 -16.91 23.40
N GLU A 615 -29.74 -17.95 23.65
CA GLU A 615 -28.26 -17.88 23.52
C GLU A 615 -27.79 -18.03 22.07
N ASP A 616 -28.65 -18.51 21.17
CA ASP A 616 -28.32 -18.77 19.78
C ASP A 616 -28.24 -17.49 18.92
N THR A 617 -27.38 -17.50 17.90
CA THR A 617 -27.34 -16.44 16.88
C THR A 617 -28.65 -16.44 16.06
N PRO A 618 -29.23 -15.26 15.77
CA PRO A 618 -30.48 -15.19 15.03
C PRO A 618 -30.35 -15.81 13.65
N THR A 619 -31.34 -16.61 13.25
CA THR A 619 -31.42 -17.16 11.89
C THR A 619 -31.70 -16.03 10.89
N VAL A 620 -31.34 -16.26 9.62
CA VAL A 620 -31.60 -15.31 8.52
C VAL A 620 -33.09 -14.99 8.41
N GLU A 621 -33.97 -15.97 8.64
CA GLU A 621 -35.42 -15.77 8.61
C GLU A 621 -35.91 -14.89 9.76
N ASN A 622 -35.40 -15.12 10.98
CA ASN A 622 -35.74 -14.28 12.13
C ASN A 622 -35.35 -12.81 11.89
N LEU A 623 -34.18 -12.57 11.31
CA LEU A 623 -33.71 -11.23 10.95
C LEU A 623 -34.59 -10.61 9.87
N ARG A 624 -34.99 -11.39 8.86
CA ARG A 624 -35.88 -10.92 7.78
C ARG A 624 -37.24 -10.49 8.32
N THR A 625 -37.88 -11.32 9.15
CA THR A 625 -39.17 -10.99 9.77
C THR A 625 -39.06 -9.72 10.63
N LEU A 626 -38.01 -9.63 11.47
CA LEU A 626 -37.77 -8.45 12.29
C LEU A 626 -37.57 -7.18 11.44
N HIS A 627 -36.83 -7.28 10.33
CA HIS A 627 -36.62 -6.15 9.43
C HIS A 627 -37.93 -5.67 8.81
N GLU A 628 -38.79 -6.58 8.36
CA GLU A 628 -40.11 -6.25 7.80
C GLU A 628 -41.01 -5.55 8.83
N GLU A 629 -41.01 -6.00 10.08
CA GLU A 629 -41.71 -5.31 11.18
C GLU A 629 -41.18 -3.89 11.38
N LEU A 630 -39.86 -3.71 11.47
CA LEU A 630 -39.23 -2.39 11.64
C LEU A 630 -39.54 -1.42 10.49
N VAL A 631 -39.75 -1.94 9.28
CA VAL A 631 -40.16 -1.13 8.13
C VAL A 631 -41.60 -0.61 8.30
N GLN A 632 -42.49 -1.43 8.86
CA GLN A 632 -43.91 -1.12 9.04
C GLN A 632 -44.20 -0.29 10.29
N ASP A 633 -43.39 -0.43 11.33
CA ASP A 633 -43.54 0.31 12.58
C ASP A 633 -43.56 1.84 12.35
N ASP A 634 -44.42 2.51 13.11
CA ASP A 634 -44.43 3.96 13.24
C ASP A 634 -43.29 4.44 14.15
N GLU A 635 -42.98 5.74 14.09
CA GLU A 635 -41.85 6.30 14.84
C GLU A 635 -42.00 6.11 16.36
N GLU A 636 -43.21 6.19 16.93
CA GLU A 636 -43.39 6.00 18.36
C GLU A 636 -43.15 4.55 18.79
N SER A 637 -43.54 3.59 17.96
CA SER A 637 -43.28 2.16 18.19
C SER A 637 -41.79 1.85 18.09
N LEU A 638 -41.10 2.40 17.08
CA LEU A 638 -39.64 2.24 16.93
C LEU A 638 -38.88 2.76 18.14
N LEU A 639 -39.23 3.95 18.65
CA LEU A 639 -38.56 4.55 19.80
C LEU A 639 -38.72 3.74 21.11
N LYS A 640 -39.78 2.92 21.21
CA LYS A 640 -40.07 2.06 22.36
C LYS A 640 -39.47 0.66 22.24
N ARG A 641 -38.83 0.30 21.12
CA ARG A 641 -38.17 -1.00 21.00
C ARG A 641 -36.92 -1.07 21.89
N PRO A 642 -36.65 -2.22 22.53
CA PRO A 642 -35.43 -2.43 23.29
C PRO A 642 -34.24 -2.69 22.35
N TYR A 643 -33.05 -2.28 22.77
CA TYR A 643 -31.79 -2.50 22.09
C TYR A 643 -30.70 -2.83 23.11
N THR A 644 -29.92 -3.88 22.86
CA THR A 644 -28.85 -4.30 23.76
C THR A 644 -27.51 -3.92 23.18
N THR A 645 -26.70 -3.22 23.97
CA THR A 645 -25.37 -2.74 23.59
C THR A 645 -24.36 -2.94 24.70
N TRP A 646 -23.08 -2.98 24.35
CA TRP A 646 -22.01 -3.03 25.35
C TRP A 646 -21.81 -1.66 25.98
N SER A 647 -21.92 -1.57 27.31
CA SER A 647 -21.75 -0.35 28.07
C SER A 647 -20.33 -0.29 28.66
N THR A 648 -19.52 0.66 28.22
CA THR A 648 -18.12 0.81 28.69
C THR A 648 -18.04 1.18 30.17
N SER A 649 -19.03 1.92 30.69
CA SER A 649 -19.10 2.32 32.11
C SER A 649 -19.46 1.15 33.03
N LEU A 650 -20.35 0.26 32.58
CA LEU A 650 -20.79 -0.91 33.35
C LEU A 650 -19.91 -2.15 33.09
N GLN A 651 -19.08 -2.13 32.05
CA GLN A 651 -18.37 -3.30 31.51
C GLN A 651 -19.30 -4.53 31.36
N ALA A 652 -20.53 -4.28 30.92
CA ALA A 652 -21.57 -5.28 30.77
C ALA A 652 -22.50 -4.91 29.62
N MET A 653 -23.28 -5.89 29.15
CA MET A 653 -24.38 -5.63 28.22
C MET A 653 -25.49 -4.87 28.95
N GLU A 654 -25.94 -3.79 28.34
CA GLU A 654 -27.02 -2.93 28.84
C GLU A 654 -28.13 -2.87 27.80
N THR A 655 -29.38 -3.02 28.24
CA THR A 655 -30.55 -2.86 27.39
C THR A 655 -31.14 -1.47 27.60
N ARG A 656 -31.27 -0.72 26.51
CA ARG A 656 -31.87 0.63 26.46
C ARG A 656 -32.98 0.69 25.43
N LEU A 657 -33.82 1.72 25.47
CA LEU A 657 -34.78 1.94 24.40
C LEU A 657 -34.09 2.62 23.21
N VAL A 658 -34.57 2.36 21.99
CA VAL A 658 -34.10 3.05 20.78
C VAL A 658 -34.15 4.57 20.94
N GLY A 659 -35.18 5.10 21.59
CA GLY A 659 -35.31 6.53 21.87
C GLY A 659 -34.26 7.11 22.80
N ASP A 660 -33.59 6.30 23.61
CA ASP A 660 -32.52 6.75 24.53
C ASP A 660 -31.21 7.09 23.79
N PHE A 661 -31.11 6.72 22.51
CA PHE A 661 -29.99 7.08 21.63
C PHE A 661 -30.12 8.47 20.99
N PHE A 662 -31.22 9.17 21.27
CA PHE A 662 -31.35 10.59 20.99
C PHE A 662 -31.03 11.43 22.22
N ASP A 663 -30.31 12.53 22.02
CA ASP A 663 -30.17 13.53 23.06
C ASP A 663 -31.49 14.28 23.24
N ARG A 664 -31.84 14.58 24.49
CA ARG A 664 -33.07 15.33 24.82
C ARG A 664 -33.09 16.72 24.20
N GLU A 665 -31.92 17.35 24.13
CA GLU A 665 -31.71 18.64 23.48
C GLU A 665 -30.48 18.56 22.56
N PRO A 666 -30.67 18.16 21.29
CA PRO A 666 -29.55 17.98 20.38
C PRO A 666 -28.95 19.34 19.99
N GLU A 667 -27.64 19.49 20.19
CA GLU A 667 -26.87 20.64 19.69
C GLU A 667 -26.79 20.63 18.15
N TYR A 668 -26.71 19.43 17.58
CA TYR A 668 -26.56 19.16 16.15
C TYR A 668 -27.67 18.20 15.66
N PRO A 669 -28.05 18.22 14.37
CA PRO A 669 -28.93 17.19 13.80
C PRO A 669 -28.39 15.78 14.06
N GLN A 670 -29.24 14.91 14.61
CA GLN A 670 -28.93 13.52 14.95
C GLN A 670 -29.66 12.58 14.00
N PHE A 671 -28.91 11.76 13.27
CA PHE A 671 -29.42 10.70 12.41
C PHE A 671 -29.22 9.36 13.10
N LEU A 672 -30.30 8.59 13.24
CA LEU A 672 -30.30 7.27 13.86
C LEU A 672 -30.75 6.23 12.84
N ALA A 673 -29.83 5.37 12.40
CA ALA A 673 -30.16 4.17 11.64
C ALA A 673 -30.64 3.07 12.59
N VAL A 674 -31.80 2.49 12.32
CA VAL A 674 -32.43 1.45 13.14
C VAL A 674 -32.54 0.17 12.33
N GLY A 675 -31.73 -0.84 12.69
CA GLY A 675 -31.79 -2.22 12.19
C GLY A 675 -31.67 -2.36 10.67
N GLY A 676 -30.94 -1.48 10.00
CA GLY A 676 -30.89 -1.47 8.53
C GLY A 676 -32.24 -1.18 7.84
N ALA A 677 -33.25 -0.69 8.58
CA ALA A 677 -34.64 -0.59 8.10
C ALA A 677 -35.15 0.85 8.01
N ARG A 678 -34.82 1.71 8.98
CA ARG A 678 -35.34 3.08 9.05
C ARG A 678 -34.24 4.04 9.48
N VAL A 679 -34.25 5.26 8.94
CA VAL A 679 -33.46 6.38 9.45
C VAL A 679 -34.42 7.35 10.13
N LEU A 680 -34.11 7.71 11.38
CA LEU A 680 -34.82 8.71 12.16
C LEU A 680 -33.95 9.97 12.27
N LEU A 681 -34.58 11.15 12.30
CA LEU A 681 -33.89 12.44 12.40
C LEU A 681 -34.45 13.23 13.57
N ARG A 682 -33.59 13.67 14.49
CA ARG A 682 -33.92 14.72 15.48
C ARG A 682 -33.04 15.93 15.30
N GLN A 683 -33.65 17.10 15.27
CA GLN A 683 -32.95 18.38 15.15
C GLN A 683 -33.75 19.48 15.86
N ARG A 684 -33.06 20.48 16.41
CA ARG A 684 -33.73 21.69 16.90
C ARG A 684 -34.41 22.42 15.73
N PRO A 685 -35.61 22.99 15.92
CA PRO A 685 -36.22 23.83 14.90
C PRO A 685 -35.30 25.03 14.65
N ARG A 686 -34.82 25.18 13.41
CA ARG A 686 -33.86 26.23 12.98
C ARG A 686 -34.35 27.68 13.25
N ASN A 687 -35.63 27.86 13.58
CA ASN A 687 -36.22 29.15 14.01
C ASN A 687 -35.94 29.53 15.48
N SER A 688 -35.29 28.67 16.27
CA SER A 688 -34.77 29.04 17.59
C SER A 688 -33.40 29.68 17.42
N ARG A 689 -33.33 31.02 17.48
CA ARG A 689 -32.05 31.75 17.46
C ARG A 689 -31.12 31.15 18.52
N PRO A 690 -29.84 30.86 18.21
CA PRO A 690 -28.87 30.60 19.25
C PRO A 690 -28.77 31.85 20.13
N ILE A 691 -28.91 31.67 21.44
CA ILE A 691 -28.52 32.70 22.41
C ILE A 691 -27.01 32.86 22.22
N PRO A 692 -26.50 34.04 21.84
CA PRO A 692 -25.07 34.23 21.71
C PRO A 692 -24.45 34.05 23.10
N THR A 693 -23.73 32.95 23.30
CA THR A 693 -22.82 32.82 24.43
C THR A 693 -21.75 33.87 24.23
N SER A 694 -21.81 34.92 25.06
CA SER A 694 -20.84 36.00 25.05
C SER A 694 -19.45 35.42 25.26
N SER A 695 -18.61 35.61 24.25
CA SER A 695 -17.18 35.70 24.42
C SER A 695 -16.86 36.71 25.52
N ALA A 696 -16.11 36.28 26.55
CA ALA A 696 -15.00 37.04 27.13
C ALA A 696 -14.44 36.37 28.40
N PRO A 697 -13.18 36.65 28.80
CA PRO A 697 -12.07 37.24 28.02
C PRO A 697 -10.91 36.26 27.79
#